data_AF-A0A842TTL3-F1
#
_entry.id   AF-A0A842TTL3-F1
#
_cell.length_a   1.000
_cell.length_b   1.000
_cell.length_c   1.000
_cell.angle_alpha   90.00
_cell.angle_beta   90.00
_cell.angle_gamma   90.00
#
_symmetry.space_group_name_H-M   'P 1'
#
loop_
_entity.id
_entity.type
_entity.pdbx_description
1 polymer ?
#
loop_
_entity_poly.entity_id
_entity_poly.type
_entity_poly.pdbx_seq_one_letter_code
_entity_poly.pdbx_strand_id
1 'polypeptide(L)'
;MNLYLKRGLQALVLGSWLALNAGCGGGSSDGKEEDEIAIVQQDNTQDDSQLEDVVSEINENSETDVTEEDIMSYDEWKAEMLKFEKDDGTQIYHNDNILNEAYSLDIMPEWVEEVMRFKDSNGATIYSSDHEINDAKIWDIEPEFIEDIIRFKDEADNIIYSSASSINSAKVAEIDLDWIEDMVSFIDDKDEVIYDSGSRLNCAYVDGINPEWVDGMLQFRNSKGQIIYGDYTSLFGAKERDITPEWIAGLTDDGSPLFENDWYFNGFKDMGGNGEWVRDMRSLFDSEGNRIYEDSFFLFYAKKKDITPEWVDEIMQFKDNKSNPIYRTARGINDLKELEITNDWIMSITSIENDNGNIIYNNGECLNKAFSLGISAEWIYDIMQFRDKWGNTIYQVQEFINTAKENDVDADWLESILQFIDDKGNVIYSGAPYINIAKRLGVEADWMEEILAFKNNDEEILFSHKVDINWAKRAGMDYEDVYGMMNLGIENAAKMTKYFILEMTDESDFYTEDTIKPNALVILPTSDHNGAFYADPSYNDVNDLLGYNTRGFLNKIKEDYDARVVVVENENELYSSIKDSENLDLLVLGAHGTQEDMSFEWEHAHELEIEKYKLDFGDDEIGDYLSMLNSDAVIFLNSCSTGKGREHENNLANFIKLKSGGRKVISSDEDLNLIVINKTYPLDADTFIGNDILTYIPSKDVIWYE
;
A
#
# COMPACT_ATOMS: atom_id res chain seq x y z
N MET A 1 -61.86 -28.82 27.48
CA MET A 1 -61.45 -27.45 27.05
C MET A 1 -60.31 -26.80 27.84
N ASN A 2 -60.44 -26.42 29.12
CA ASN A 2 -59.40 -25.63 29.83
C ASN A 2 -58.06 -26.35 30.12
N LEU A 3 -58.02 -27.69 30.11
CA LEU A 3 -56.79 -28.48 30.27
C LEU A 3 -56.00 -28.63 28.94
N TYR A 4 -56.72 -28.62 27.81
CA TYR A 4 -56.16 -28.76 26.45
C TYR A 4 -55.56 -27.44 25.95
N LEU A 5 -56.19 -26.31 26.27
CA LEU A 5 -55.65 -24.97 25.99
C LEU A 5 -54.30 -24.70 26.69
N LYS A 6 -54.05 -25.34 27.84
CA LYS A 6 -52.82 -25.15 28.61
C LYS A 6 -51.64 -25.99 28.08
N ARG A 7 -51.94 -27.10 27.37
CA ARG A 7 -50.94 -27.98 26.74
C ARG A 7 -50.57 -27.49 25.33
N GLY A 8 -51.52 -27.01 24.55
CA GLY A 8 -51.26 -26.38 23.24
C GLY A 8 -50.37 -25.12 23.36
N LEU A 9 -50.55 -24.31 24.42
CA LEU A 9 -49.71 -23.13 24.65
C LEU A 9 -48.26 -23.45 25.05
N GLN A 10 -47.98 -24.64 25.61
CA GLN A 10 -46.60 -25.02 25.97
C GLN A 10 -45.82 -25.58 24.78
N ALA A 11 -46.49 -26.26 23.84
CA ALA A 11 -45.89 -26.71 22.58
C ALA A 11 -45.58 -25.54 21.63
N LEU A 12 -46.48 -24.54 21.55
CA LEU A 12 -46.29 -23.32 20.76
C LEU A 12 -45.07 -22.50 21.20
N VAL A 13 -44.77 -22.46 22.50
CA VAL A 13 -43.62 -21.70 23.02
C VAL A 13 -42.27 -22.40 22.77
N LEU A 14 -42.24 -23.74 22.68
CA LEU A 14 -41.03 -24.49 22.33
C LEU A 14 -40.77 -24.52 20.81
N GLY A 15 -41.81 -24.67 19.98
CA GLY A 15 -41.66 -24.69 18.51
C GLY A 15 -41.20 -23.36 17.93
N SER A 16 -41.74 -22.24 18.41
CA SER A 16 -41.34 -20.90 17.93
C SER A 16 -39.92 -20.50 18.35
N TRP A 17 -39.38 -21.04 19.44
CA TRP A 17 -38.03 -20.71 19.92
C TRP A 17 -36.91 -21.46 19.15
N LEU A 18 -37.21 -22.66 18.63
CA LEU A 18 -36.30 -23.45 17.80
C LEU A 18 -36.29 -22.99 16.33
N ALA A 19 -37.45 -22.60 15.77
CA ALA A 19 -37.57 -22.13 14.40
C ALA A 19 -36.90 -20.76 14.16
N LEU A 20 -36.91 -19.86 15.15
CA LEU A 20 -36.26 -18.54 15.06
C LEU A 20 -34.73 -18.58 15.19
N ASN A 21 -34.14 -19.71 15.62
CA ASN A 21 -32.68 -19.84 15.81
C ASN A 21 -31.99 -20.79 14.81
N ALA A 22 -32.72 -21.40 13.88
CA ALA A 22 -32.17 -22.35 12.90
C ALA A 22 -31.92 -21.78 11.50
N GLY A 23 -32.28 -20.52 11.23
CA GLY A 23 -32.10 -19.89 9.91
C GLY A 23 -31.01 -18.83 9.91
N CYS A 24 -29.89 -19.15 9.26
CA CYS A 24 -28.79 -18.25 8.85
C CYS A 24 -27.91 -17.67 9.99
N GLY A 25 -26.85 -18.41 10.36
CA GLY A 25 -25.72 -17.86 11.11
C GLY A 25 -24.61 -18.87 11.39
N GLY A 26 -23.47 -18.73 10.71
CA GLY A 26 -22.22 -19.37 11.13
C GLY A 26 -21.59 -18.62 12.31
N GLY A 27 -21.20 -19.35 13.35
CA GLY A 27 -20.43 -18.78 14.46
C GLY A 27 -20.60 -19.53 15.77
N SER A 28 -19.46 -19.92 16.35
CA SER A 28 -19.23 -20.67 17.59
C SER A 28 -20.07 -20.29 18.81
N SER A 29 -20.34 -21.25 19.71
CA SER A 29 -20.10 -21.03 21.16
C SER A 29 -20.11 -22.32 21.99
N ASP A 30 -19.26 -22.27 23.01
CA ASP A 30 -19.11 -23.21 24.11
C ASP A 30 -20.33 -23.27 25.05
N GLY A 31 -20.55 -24.45 25.65
CA GLY A 31 -20.66 -24.58 27.11
C GLY A 31 -22.02 -24.41 27.82
N LYS A 32 -22.57 -25.56 28.25
CA LYS A 32 -23.34 -25.86 29.50
C LYS A 32 -24.66 -25.14 29.81
N GLU A 33 -25.74 -25.91 29.97
CA GLU A 33 -26.29 -26.37 31.28
C GLU A 33 -27.46 -27.34 31.02
N GLU A 34 -27.48 -28.48 31.73
CA GLU A 34 -28.57 -29.45 31.75
C GLU A 34 -29.52 -29.09 32.90
N ASP A 35 -30.80 -28.88 32.62
CA ASP A 35 -31.87 -28.86 33.63
C ASP A 35 -32.85 -30.00 33.35
N GLU A 36 -32.91 -30.96 34.28
CA GLU A 36 -33.87 -32.08 34.30
C GLU A 36 -35.29 -31.56 34.57
N ILE A 37 -36.21 -31.75 33.62
CA ILE A 37 -37.66 -31.60 33.84
C ILE A 37 -38.26 -32.98 34.11
N ALA A 38 -38.73 -33.18 35.34
CA ALA A 38 -39.41 -34.39 35.77
C ALA A 38 -40.79 -34.55 35.09
N ILE A 39 -40.96 -35.62 34.33
CA ILE A 39 -42.25 -36.05 33.75
C ILE A 39 -43.03 -36.82 34.82
N VAL A 40 -44.22 -36.32 35.18
CA VAL A 40 -45.20 -37.05 35.98
C VAL A 40 -45.96 -38.00 35.06
N GLN A 41 -45.69 -39.30 35.16
CA GLN A 41 -46.56 -40.34 34.60
C GLN A 41 -47.87 -40.39 35.38
N GLN A 42 -49.00 -40.20 34.69
CA GLN A 42 -50.33 -40.49 35.21
C GLN A 42 -50.91 -41.64 34.37
N ASP A 43 -51.23 -42.75 35.04
CA ASP A 43 -51.86 -43.93 34.46
C ASP A 43 -53.22 -43.56 33.84
N ASN A 44 -53.35 -43.77 32.53
CA ASN A 44 -54.62 -43.78 31.82
C ASN A 44 -55.15 -45.21 31.79
N THR A 45 -56.04 -45.55 32.73
CA THR A 45 -57.01 -46.63 32.52
C THR A 45 -58.37 -45.96 32.39
N GLN A 46 -58.80 -45.73 31.14
CA GLN A 46 -60.15 -45.25 30.84
C GLN A 46 -61.14 -46.42 30.91
N ASP A 47 -62.29 -46.14 31.51
CA ASP A 47 -63.40 -47.05 31.75
C ASP A 47 -64.44 -46.83 30.64
N ASP A 48 -64.90 -47.90 29.97
CA ASP A 48 -65.77 -47.89 28.78
C ASP A 48 -67.12 -47.16 28.97
N SER A 49 -67.43 -46.72 30.20
CA SER A 49 -68.67 -46.02 30.54
C SER A 49 -68.72 -44.52 30.18
N GLN A 50 -67.69 -43.96 29.55
CA GLN A 50 -67.65 -42.54 29.13
C GLN A 50 -67.90 -42.29 27.63
N LEU A 51 -68.04 -43.34 26.81
CA LEU A 51 -68.27 -43.22 25.36
C LEU A 51 -69.68 -42.70 25.01
N GLU A 52 -70.73 -43.13 25.74
CA GLU A 52 -72.12 -42.67 25.52
C GLU A 52 -72.27 -41.14 25.69
N ASP A 53 -71.57 -40.55 26.67
CA ASP A 53 -71.64 -39.11 26.96
C ASP A 53 -70.94 -38.27 25.87
N VAL A 54 -69.83 -38.77 25.32
CA VAL A 54 -69.07 -38.10 24.25
C VAL A 54 -69.82 -38.15 22.92
N VAL A 55 -70.43 -39.30 22.58
CA VAL A 55 -71.27 -39.45 21.38
C VAL A 55 -72.48 -38.51 21.42
N SER A 56 -73.10 -38.35 22.59
CA SER A 56 -74.19 -37.39 22.77
C SER A 56 -73.75 -35.94 22.59
N GLU A 57 -72.56 -35.57 23.09
CA GLU A 57 -72.04 -34.19 23.00
C GLU A 57 -71.57 -33.82 21.58
N ILE A 58 -71.04 -34.79 20.81
CA ILE A 58 -70.67 -34.62 19.40
C ILE A 58 -71.93 -34.44 18.54
N ASN A 59 -72.97 -35.25 18.73
CA ASN A 59 -74.22 -35.16 17.98
C ASN A 59 -75.02 -33.88 18.23
N GLU A 60 -74.86 -33.25 19.39
CA GLU A 60 -75.49 -31.95 19.66
C GLU A 60 -74.84 -30.80 18.88
N ASN A 61 -73.61 -30.97 18.38
CA ASN A 61 -72.82 -29.90 17.73
C ASN A 61 -72.44 -30.21 16.27
N SER A 62 -72.90 -31.35 15.73
CA SER A 62 -72.60 -31.86 14.39
C SER A 62 -73.86 -31.86 13.51
N GLU A 63 -73.72 -31.58 12.21
CA GLU A 63 -74.84 -31.72 11.24
C GLU A 63 -75.07 -33.19 10.81
N THR A 64 -74.24 -34.11 11.27
CA THR A 64 -74.29 -35.55 10.99
C THR A 64 -74.38 -36.36 12.29
N ASP A 65 -75.35 -37.28 12.39
CA ASP A 65 -75.48 -38.22 13.50
C ASP A 65 -74.29 -39.21 13.49
N VAL A 66 -73.36 -39.04 14.43
CA VAL A 66 -72.23 -39.92 14.73
C VAL A 66 -72.72 -41.00 15.71
N THR A 67 -72.57 -42.27 15.36
CA THR A 67 -72.88 -43.40 16.26
C THR A 67 -71.64 -43.85 17.03
N GLU A 68 -71.80 -44.62 18.11
CA GLU A 68 -70.66 -45.25 18.81
C GLU A 68 -69.82 -46.13 17.86
N GLU A 69 -70.41 -46.66 16.79
CA GLU A 69 -69.69 -47.42 15.75
C GLU A 69 -68.84 -46.53 14.82
N ASP A 70 -69.06 -45.22 14.82
CA ASP A 70 -68.32 -44.25 13.98
C ASP A 70 -67.11 -43.64 14.71
N ILE A 71 -66.97 -43.88 16.02
CA ILE A 71 -65.81 -43.44 16.82
C ILE A 71 -64.80 -44.58 16.89
N MET A 72 -63.73 -44.47 16.10
CA MET A 72 -62.60 -45.38 16.19
C MET A 72 -62.04 -45.36 17.61
N SER A 73 -62.02 -46.51 18.29
CA SER A 73 -61.43 -46.60 19.62
C SER A 73 -59.92 -46.29 19.56
N TYR A 74 -59.33 -45.81 20.66
CA TYR A 74 -57.89 -45.52 20.69
C TYR A 74 -57.03 -46.74 20.32
N ASP A 75 -57.44 -47.95 20.72
CA ASP A 75 -56.73 -49.18 20.38
C ASP A 75 -56.86 -49.54 18.88
N GLU A 76 -58.01 -49.28 18.26
CA GLU A 76 -58.19 -49.41 16.81
C GLU A 76 -57.38 -48.37 16.04
N TRP A 77 -57.44 -47.10 16.46
CA TRP A 77 -56.65 -46.01 15.90
C TRP A 77 -55.15 -46.30 15.99
N LYS A 78 -54.68 -46.75 17.16
CA LYS A 78 -53.30 -47.14 17.38
C LYS A 78 -52.88 -48.30 16.47
N ALA A 79 -53.75 -49.30 16.31
CA ALA A 79 -53.48 -50.44 15.44
C ALA A 79 -53.38 -50.04 13.95
N GLU A 80 -54.16 -49.06 13.50
CA GLU A 80 -54.06 -48.49 12.15
C GLU A 80 -52.80 -47.63 12.00
N MET A 81 -52.49 -46.76 12.96
CA MET A 81 -51.30 -45.89 12.92
C MET A 81 -49.97 -46.68 12.90
N LEU A 82 -49.92 -47.83 13.57
CA LEU A 82 -48.76 -48.74 13.56
C LEU A 82 -48.47 -49.38 12.20
N LYS A 83 -49.37 -49.25 11.22
CA LYS A 83 -49.19 -49.78 9.85
C LYS A 83 -48.37 -48.85 8.95
N PHE A 84 -48.21 -47.57 9.31
CA PHE A 84 -47.45 -46.62 8.49
C PHE A 84 -45.94 -46.85 8.65
N GLU A 85 -45.29 -47.08 7.51
CA GLU A 85 -43.86 -47.35 7.40
C GLU A 85 -43.19 -46.32 6.49
N LYS A 86 -41.92 -46.02 6.78
CA LYS A 86 -41.02 -45.25 5.91
C LYS A 86 -40.72 -46.04 4.64
N ASP A 87 -40.14 -45.38 3.65
CA ASP A 87 -39.73 -46.04 2.40
C ASP A 87 -38.68 -47.16 2.61
N ASP A 88 -37.97 -47.18 3.75
CA ASP A 88 -37.04 -48.25 4.14
C ASP A 88 -37.68 -49.41 4.93
N GLY A 89 -38.99 -49.37 5.14
CA GLY A 89 -39.78 -50.36 5.89
C GLY A 89 -39.76 -50.16 7.42
N THR A 90 -39.15 -49.09 7.92
CA THR A 90 -39.19 -48.76 9.35
C THR A 90 -40.55 -48.17 9.73
N GLN A 91 -41.17 -48.63 10.82
CA GLN A 91 -42.41 -48.04 11.31
C GLN A 91 -42.22 -46.56 11.69
N ILE A 92 -43.13 -45.71 11.24
CA ILE A 92 -43.13 -44.27 11.55
C ILE A 92 -43.52 -44.09 13.01
N TYR A 93 -44.69 -44.60 13.38
CA TYR A 93 -45.18 -44.60 14.74
C TYR A 93 -44.77 -45.90 15.43
N HIS A 94 -43.74 -45.85 16.28
CA HIS A 94 -43.10 -47.05 16.82
C HIS A 94 -43.06 -47.10 18.36
N ASN A 95 -43.52 -46.04 19.05
CA ASN A 95 -43.63 -46.01 20.50
C ASN A 95 -44.87 -45.24 20.97
N ASP A 96 -45.29 -45.53 22.21
CA ASP A 96 -46.54 -44.99 22.79
C ASP A 96 -46.51 -43.47 22.99
N ASN A 97 -45.34 -42.85 23.17
CA ASN A 97 -45.26 -41.40 23.34
C ASN A 97 -45.60 -40.66 22.05
N ILE A 98 -45.06 -41.11 20.92
CA ILE A 98 -45.33 -40.53 19.59
C ILE A 98 -46.80 -40.74 19.19
N LEU A 99 -47.33 -41.93 19.46
CA LEU A 99 -48.75 -42.24 19.22
C LEU A 99 -49.68 -41.38 20.08
N ASN A 100 -49.35 -41.14 21.35
CA ASN A 100 -50.12 -40.25 22.21
C ASN A 100 -50.08 -38.79 21.72
N GLU A 101 -48.94 -38.34 21.21
CA GLU A 101 -48.78 -37.01 20.62
C GLU A 101 -49.66 -36.84 19.39
N ALA A 102 -49.57 -37.76 18.41
CA ALA A 102 -50.38 -37.72 17.19
C ALA A 102 -51.89 -37.81 17.49
N TYR A 103 -52.30 -38.66 18.44
CA TYR A 103 -53.69 -38.73 18.89
C TYR A 103 -54.17 -37.42 19.51
N SER A 104 -53.30 -36.73 20.27
CA SER A 104 -53.63 -35.44 20.89
C SER A 104 -53.73 -34.28 19.89
N LEU A 105 -53.12 -34.44 18.71
CA LEU A 105 -53.21 -33.52 17.57
C LEU A 105 -54.38 -33.84 16.63
N ASP A 106 -55.22 -34.82 16.98
CA ASP A 106 -56.37 -35.27 16.18
C ASP A 106 -55.96 -35.74 14.77
N ILE A 107 -54.81 -36.44 14.69
CA ILE A 107 -54.29 -36.99 13.44
C ILE A 107 -55.01 -38.32 13.15
N MET A 108 -55.80 -38.35 12.09
CA MET A 108 -56.51 -39.56 11.64
C MET A 108 -55.64 -40.38 10.67
N PRO A 109 -55.68 -41.73 10.72
CA PRO A 109 -54.93 -42.59 9.80
C PRO A 109 -55.15 -42.24 8.32
N GLU A 110 -56.39 -41.90 7.94
CA GLU A 110 -56.74 -41.52 6.57
C GLU A 110 -56.01 -40.25 6.13
N TRP A 111 -55.87 -39.28 7.03
CA TRP A 111 -55.13 -38.04 6.76
C TRP A 111 -53.62 -38.30 6.65
N VAL A 112 -53.08 -39.21 7.48
CA VAL A 112 -51.68 -39.66 7.36
C VAL A 112 -51.43 -40.33 6.02
N GLU A 113 -52.34 -41.21 5.58
CA GLU A 113 -52.27 -41.84 4.26
C GLU A 113 -52.30 -40.79 3.14
N GLU A 114 -53.14 -39.78 3.25
CA GLU A 114 -53.23 -38.69 2.27
C GLU A 114 -51.98 -37.82 2.20
N VAL A 115 -51.38 -37.46 3.34
CA VAL A 115 -50.15 -36.65 3.38
C VAL A 115 -48.92 -37.46 2.93
N MET A 116 -48.86 -38.76 3.26
CA MET A 116 -47.76 -39.64 2.86
C MET A 116 -47.80 -40.08 1.38
N ARG A 117 -48.90 -39.82 0.66
CA ARG A 117 -48.98 -40.17 -0.77
C ARG A 117 -48.05 -39.32 -1.64
N PHE A 118 -47.67 -38.14 -1.16
CA PHE A 118 -46.86 -37.18 -1.90
C PHE A 118 -45.38 -37.60 -1.89
N LYS A 119 -44.82 -37.69 -3.09
CA LYS A 119 -43.44 -38.11 -3.33
C LYS A 119 -42.62 -36.98 -3.94
N ASP A 120 -41.36 -36.90 -3.58
CA ASP A 120 -40.38 -36.04 -4.24
C ASP A 120 -40.00 -36.60 -5.63
N SER A 121 -39.10 -35.90 -6.33
CA SER A 121 -38.64 -36.31 -7.67
C SER A 121 -37.79 -37.58 -7.69
N ASN A 122 -37.28 -38.02 -6.53
CA ASN A 122 -36.59 -39.29 -6.37
C ASN A 122 -37.56 -40.44 -6.02
N GLY A 123 -38.85 -40.15 -5.88
CA GLY A 123 -39.87 -41.09 -5.44
C GLY A 123 -39.89 -41.34 -3.94
N ALA A 124 -39.15 -40.55 -3.14
CA ALA A 124 -39.15 -40.60 -1.69
C ALA A 124 -40.36 -39.85 -1.12
N THR A 125 -40.88 -40.33 0.01
CA THR A 125 -42.02 -39.68 0.71
C THR A 125 -41.60 -38.33 1.25
N ILE A 126 -42.38 -37.28 0.96
CA ILE A 126 -42.07 -35.91 1.44
C ILE A 126 -42.25 -35.80 2.96
N TYR A 127 -43.34 -36.36 3.48
CA TYR A 127 -43.64 -36.45 4.91
C TYR A 127 -43.38 -37.89 5.36
N SER A 128 -42.14 -38.17 5.76
CA SER A 128 -41.63 -39.54 5.95
C SER A 128 -41.44 -39.92 7.42
N SER A 129 -41.66 -38.98 8.33
CA SER A 129 -41.47 -39.17 9.77
C SER A 129 -42.64 -38.64 10.57
N ASP A 130 -42.77 -39.16 11.77
CA ASP A 130 -43.76 -38.76 12.76
C ASP A 130 -43.65 -37.27 13.08
N HIS A 131 -42.43 -36.74 13.20
CA HIS A 131 -42.21 -35.32 13.43
C HIS A 131 -42.71 -34.45 12.26
N GLU A 132 -42.40 -34.81 11.02
CA GLU A 132 -42.84 -34.05 9.83
C GLU A 132 -44.37 -34.08 9.68
N ILE A 133 -45.00 -35.22 9.91
CA ILE A 133 -46.46 -35.40 9.83
C ILE A 133 -47.17 -34.63 10.95
N ASN A 134 -46.65 -34.70 12.17
CA ASN A 134 -47.17 -33.93 13.30
C ASN A 134 -47.03 -32.42 13.04
N ASP A 135 -45.89 -31.98 12.51
CA ASP A 135 -45.67 -30.58 12.15
C ASP A 135 -46.66 -30.13 11.07
N ALA A 136 -46.91 -30.94 10.04
CA ALA A 136 -47.92 -30.62 9.02
C ALA A 136 -49.30 -30.39 9.64
N LYS A 137 -49.69 -31.20 10.62
CA LYS A 137 -50.97 -31.03 11.30
C LYS A 137 -50.99 -29.77 12.18
N ILE A 138 -49.89 -29.52 12.91
CA ILE A 138 -49.74 -28.33 13.77
C ILE A 138 -49.85 -27.04 12.95
N TRP A 139 -49.30 -27.03 11.74
CA TRP A 139 -49.33 -25.89 10.82
C TRP A 139 -50.55 -25.86 9.89
N ASP A 140 -51.54 -26.72 10.13
CA ASP A 140 -52.80 -26.78 9.36
C ASP A 140 -52.55 -26.95 7.85
N ILE A 141 -51.64 -27.85 7.51
CA ILE A 141 -51.27 -28.15 6.13
C ILE A 141 -52.23 -29.20 5.59
N GLU A 142 -53.13 -28.74 4.73
CA GLU A 142 -54.06 -29.60 4.04
C GLU A 142 -53.41 -30.32 2.85
N PRO A 143 -53.80 -31.58 2.56
CA PRO A 143 -53.31 -32.31 1.39
C PRO A 143 -53.46 -31.55 0.07
N GLU A 144 -54.53 -30.76 -0.11
CA GLU A 144 -54.74 -29.93 -1.30
C GLU A 144 -53.65 -28.87 -1.47
N PHE A 145 -53.19 -28.26 -0.37
CA PHE A 145 -52.09 -27.29 -0.41
C PHE A 145 -50.77 -27.97 -0.80
N ILE A 146 -50.53 -29.19 -0.29
CA ILE A 146 -49.36 -29.99 -0.69
C ILE A 146 -49.44 -30.31 -2.19
N GLU A 147 -50.60 -30.73 -2.68
CA GLU A 147 -50.83 -31.02 -4.10
C GLU A 147 -50.59 -29.80 -4.99
N ASP A 148 -51.06 -28.63 -4.55
CA ASP A 148 -50.88 -27.37 -5.27
C ASP A 148 -49.44 -26.87 -5.27
N ILE A 149 -48.68 -27.06 -4.19
CA ILE A 149 -47.31 -26.54 -4.10
C ILE A 149 -46.26 -27.47 -4.74
N ILE A 150 -46.47 -28.79 -4.74
CA ILE A 150 -45.52 -29.74 -5.36
C ILE A 150 -45.63 -29.76 -6.89
N ARG A 151 -46.65 -29.12 -7.47
CA ARG A 151 -46.80 -29.02 -8.93
C ARG A 151 -45.72 -28.12 -9.56
N PHE A 152 -45.09 -27.25 -8.77
CA PHE A 152 -44.02 -26.37 -9.23
C PHE A 152 -42.71 -27.16 -9.35
N LYS A 153 -42.14 -27.11 -10.56
CA LYS A 153 -40.95 -27.87 -10.92
C LYS A 153 -39.89 -26.99 -11.56
N ASP A 154 -38.63 -27.37 -11.37
CA ASP A 154 -37.50 -26.79 -12.09
C ASP A 154 -37.41 -27.31 -13.53
N GLU A 155 -36.43 -26.85 -14.30
CA GLU A 155 -36.21 -27.26 -15.70
C GLU A 155 -35.82 -28.73 -15.87
N ALA A 156 -35.27 -29.36 -14.83
CA ALA A 156 -34.96 -30.78 -14.80
C ALA A 156 -36.17 -31.63 -14.37
N ASP A 157 -37.37 -31.02 -14.28
CA ASP A 157 -38.62 -31.63 -13.83
C ASP A 157 -38.57 -32.07 -12.35
N ASN A 158 -37.67 -31.48 -11.56
CA ASN A 158 -37.60 -31.71 -10.11
C ASN A 158 -38.62 -30.84 -9.37
N ILE A 159 -39.24 -31.37 -8.32
CA ILE A 159 -40.18 -30.65 -7.47
C ILE A 159 -39.41 -29.62 -6.63
N ILE A 160 -39.80 -28.35 -6.75
CA ILE A 160 -39.14 -27.21 -6.08
C ILE A 160 -39.35 -27.29 -4.56
N TYR A 161 -40.56 -27.63 -4.13
CA TYR A 161 -40.93 -27.89 -2.74
C TYR A 161 -40.88 -29.38 -2.42
N SER A 162 -39.68 -29.96 -2.47
CA SER A 162 -39.44 -31.41 -2.33
C SER A 162 -39.29 -31.91 -0.89
N SER A 163 -39.46 -31.04 0.11
CA SER A 163 -39.32 -31.41 1.53
C SER A 163 -40.44 -30.85 2.39
N ALA A 164 -40.84 -31.60 3.43
CA ALA A 164 -41.81 -31.17 4.43
C ALA A 164 -41.47 -29.79 5.01
N SER A 165 -40.21 -29.56 5.39
CA SER A 165 -39.76 -28.27 5.94
C SER A 165 -40.01 -27.09 5.00
N SER A 166 -39.74 -27.26 3.70
CA SER A 166 -39.96 -26.19 2.71
C SER A 166 -41.45 -25.87 2.50
N ILE A 167 -42.32 -26.89 2.50
CA ILE A 167 -43.77 -26.76 2.35
C ILE A 167 -44.38 -26.10 3.59
N ASN A 168 -43.99 -26.56 4.78
CA ASN A 168 -44.44 -25.98 6.04
C ASN A 168 -44.09 -24.49 6.11
N SER A 169 -42.86 -24.14 5.71
CA SER A 169 -42.41 -22.75 5.68
C SER A 169 -43.22 -21.89 4.71
N ALA A 170 -43.58 -22.41 3.53
CA ALA A 170 -44.44 -21.69 2.58
C ALA A 170 -45.86 -21.48 3.12
N LYS A 171 -46.44 -22.49 3.78
CA LYS A 171 -47.75 -22.37 4.43
C LYS A 171 -47.74 -21.31 5.52
N VAL A 172 -46.73 -21.34 6.40
CA VAL A 172 -46.60 -20.40 7.54
C VAL A 172 -46.39 -18.96 7.06
N ALA A 173 -45.65 -18.77 5.97
CA ALA A 173 -45.47 -17.46 5.35
C ALA A 173 -46.70 -17.00 4.52
N GLU A 174 -47.74 -17.84 4.41
CA GLU A 174 -48.93 -17.59 3.58
C GLU A 174 -48.54 -17.20 2.14
N ILE A 175 -47.58 -17.90 1.54
CA ILE A 175 -47.08 -17.58 0.20
C ILE A 175 -48.19 -17.80 -0.84
N ASP A 176 -48.40 -16.79 -1.68
CA ASP A 176 -49.31 -16.86 -2.82
C ASP A 176 -48.76 -17.79 -3.91
N LEU A 177 -49.57 -18.73 -4.38
CA LEU A 177 -49.19 -19.67 -5.44
C LEU A 177 -48.93 -18.95 -6.78
N ASP A 178 -49.65 -17.86 -7.06
CA ASP A 178 -49.43 -17.04 -8.26
C ASP A 178 -48.06 -16.34 -8.18
N TRP A 179 -47.64 -15.93 -6.97
CA TRP A 179 -46.30 -15.37 -6.74
C TRP A 179 -45.21 -16.42 -6.97
N ILE A 180 -45.42 -17.67 -6.53
CA ILE A 180 -44.47 -18.77 -6.81
C ILE A 180 -44.37 -19.00 -8.31
N GLU A 181 -45.49 -19.06 -9.03
CA GLU A 181 -45.53 -19.25 -10.48
C GLU A 181 -44.72 -18.19 -11.22
N ASP A 182 -44.89 -16.93 -10.85
CA ASP A 182 -44.11 -15.82 -11.42
C ASP A 182 -42.62 -15.95 -11.07
N MET A 183 -42.28 -16.26 -9.82
CA MET A 183 -40.88 -16.32 -9.38
C MET A 183 -40.08 -17.47 -9.99
N VAL A 184 -40.70 -18.63 -10.22
CA VAL A 184 -40.04 -19.78 -10.86
C VAL A 184 -39.92 -19.62 -12.38
N SER A 185 -40.58 -18.61 -12.97
CA SER A 185 -40.46 -18.28 -14.39
C SER A 185 -39.19 -17.51 -14.75
N PHE A 186 -38.48 -16.97 -13.75
CA PHE A 186 -37.25 -16.23 -13.96
C PHE A 186 -36.06 -17.17 -14.20
N ILE A 187 -35.46 -17.02 -15.37
CA ILE A 187 -34.28 -17.76 -15.82
C ILE A 187 -33.07 -16.83 -15.96
N ASP A 188 -31.88 -17.36 -15.72
CA ASP A 188 -30.61 -16.66 -15.88
C ASP A 188 -30.08 -16.72 -17.33
N ASP A 189 -28.87 -16.20 -17.58
CA ASP A 189 -28.24 -16.25 -18.91
C ASP A 189 -27.81 -17.65 -19.37
N LYS A 190 -27.84 -18.64 -18.49
CA LYS A 190 -27.53 -20.04 -18.80
C LYS A 190 -28.80 -20.86 -19.04
N ASP A 191 -29.95 -20.18 -19.11
CA ASP A 191 -31.26 -20.82 -19.11
C ASP A 191 -31.40 -21.73 -17.87
N GLU A 192 -31.05 -21.24 -16.67
CA GLU A 192 -31.27 -21.90 -15.37
C GLU A 192 -32.30 -21.12 -14.54
N VAL A 193 -33.27 -21.81 -13.91
CA VAL A 193 -34.25 -21.18 -13.00
C VAL A 193 -33.55 -20.59 -11.77
N ILE A 194 -33.76 -19.30 -11.52
CA ILE A 194 -33.07 -18.56 -10.44
C ILE A 194 -33.54 -19.03 -9.05
N TYR A 195 -34.84 -19.24 -8.91
CA TYR A 195 -35.50 -19.68 -7.67
C TYR A 195 -35.88 -21.18 -7.75
N ASP A 196 -34.87 -22.02 -7.93
CA ASP A 196 -34.95 -23.48 -8.14
C ASP A 196 -35.38 -24.33 -6.92
N SER A 197 -35.58 -23.72 -5.75
CA SER A 197 -35.82 -24.45 -4.50
C SER A 197 -36.76 -23.70 -3.56
N GLY A 198 -37.59 -24.47 -2.84
CA GLY A 198 -38.55 -23.91 -1.90
C GLY A 198 -37.91 -23.06 -0.80
N SER A 199 -36.68 -23.37 -0.38
CA SER A 199 -35.93 -22.55 0.58
C SER A 199 -35.60 -21.16 0.03
N ARG A 200 -35.16 -21.05 -1.23
CA ARG A 200 -34.86 -19.76 -1.88
C ARG A 200 -36.12 -18.92 -2.06
N LEU A 201 -37.23 -19.53 -2.48
CA LEU A 201 -38.52 -18.85 -2.61
C LEU A 201 -39.02 -18.31 -1.26
N ASN A 202 -38.94 -19.13 -0.21
CA ASN A 202 -39.38 -18.71 1.12
C ASN A 202 -38.55 -17.52 1.64
N CYS A 203 -37.22 -17.54 1.48
CA CYS A 203 -36.36 -16.42 1.86
C CYS A 203 -36.69 -15.15 1.06
N ALA A 204 -36.85 -15.28 -0.26
CA ALA A 204 -37.18 -14.15 -1.12
C ALA A 204 -38.52 -13.49 -0.73
N TYR A 205 -39.52 -14.30 -0.42
CA TYR A 205 -40.82 -13.81 0.03
C TYR A 205 -40.73 -13.05 1.36
N VAL A 206 -40.02 -13.61 2.35
CA VAL A 206 -39.82 -13.00 3.67
C VAL A 206 -39.09 -11.66 3.57
N ASP A 207 -38.10 -11.55 2.68
CA ASP A 207 -37.35 -10.32 2.47
C ASP A 207 -38.05 -9.32 1.52
N GLY A 208 -39.30 -9.61 1.14
CA GLY A 208 -40.12 -8.72 0.31
C GLY A 208 -39.56 -8.54 -1.10
N ILE A 209 -38.89 -9.56 -1.63
CA ILE A 209 -38.55 -9.67 -3.05
C ILE A 209 -39.81 -10.08 -3.81
N ASN A 210 -40.17 -9.35 -4.85
CA ASN A 210 -41.36 -9.62 -5.66
C ASN A 210 -41.01 -9.71 -7.16
N PRO A 211 -41.89 -10.30 -8.00
CA PRO A 211 -41.62 -10.50 -9.41
C PRO A 211 -41.31 -9.21 -10.17
N GLU A 212 -42.01 -8.10 -9.89
CA GLU A 212 -41.76 -6.81 -10.56
C GLU A 212 -40.34 -6.29 -10.26
N TRP A 213 -39.88 -6.44 -9.02
CA TRP A 213 -38.51 -6.08 -8.65
C TRP A 213 -37.49 -7.01 -9.31
N VAL A 214 -37.71 -8.33 -9.33
CA VAL A 214 -36.81 -9.28 -9.98
C VAL A 214 -36.73 -9.02 -11.49
N ASP A 215 -37.86 -8.83 -12.18
CA ASP A 215 -37.89 -8.48 -13.61
C ASP A 215 -37.09 -7.19 -13.88
N GLY A 216 -37.26 -6.17 -13.04
CA GLY A 216 -36.46 -4.95 -13.09
C GLY A 216 -34.96 -5.22 -12.95
N MET A 217 -34.56 -6.05 -11.98
CA MET A 217 -33.16 -6.40 -11.72
C MET A 217 -32.54 -7.26 -12.85
N LEU A 218 -33.33 -8.15 -13.44
CA LEU A 218 -32.89 -9.01 -14.53
C LEU A 218 -32.75 -8.30 -15.85
N GLN A 219 -33.16 -7.04 -16.00
CA GLN A 219 -32.86 -6.25 -17.20
C GLN A 219 -31.40 -5.79 -17.24
N PHE A 220 -30.63 -5.93 -16.15
CA PHE A 220 -29.28 -5.38 -16.05
C PHE A 220 -28.22 -6.29 -16.65
N ARG A 221 -27.55 -5.77 -17.69
CA ARG A 221 -26.47 -6.46 -18.40
C ARG A 221 -25.14 -5.72 -18.22
N ASN A 222 -24.05 -6.47 -18.07
CA ASN A 222 -22.70 -5.90 -18.12
C ASN A 222 -22.28 -5.53 -19.56
N SER A 223 -21.08 -4.95 -19.74
CA SER A 223 -20.54 -4.62 -21.08
C SER A 223 -20.42 -5.81 -22.04
N LYS A 224 -20.43 -7.05 -21.53
CA LYS A 224 -20.44 -8.29 -22.33
C LYS A 224 -21.84 -8.80 -22.64
N GLY A 225 -22.88 -8.11 -22.18
CA GLY A 225 -24.28 -8.49 -22.38
C GLY A 225 -24.79 -9.55 -21.40
N GLN A 226 -24.13 -9.77 -20.25
CA GLN A 226 -24.50 -10.80 -19.26
C GLN A 226 -25.32 -10.22 -18.10
N ILE A 227 -26.34 -10.94 -17.59
CA ILE A 227 -27.15 -10.55 -16.43
C ILE A 227 -26.25 -10.40 -15.21
N ILE A 228 -26.30 -9.23 -14.59
CA ILE A 228 -25.50 -8.91 -13.41
C ILE A 228 -26.09 -9.58 -12.16
N TYR A 229 -27.42 -9.53 -12.04
CA TYR A 229 -28.18 -10.15 -10.95
C TYR A 229 -28.88 -11.41 -11.45
N GLY A 230 -28.13 -12.26 -12.15
CA GLY A 230 -28.65 -13.46 -12.79
C GLY A 230 -28.87 -14.64 -11.84
N ASP A 231 -28.47 -14.54 -10.57
CA ASP A 231 -28.64 -15.63 -9.62
C ASP A 231 -29.27 -15.16 -8.30
N TYR A 232 -29.78 -16.12 -7.52
CA TYR A 232 -30.41 -15.86 -6.23
C TYR A 232 -29.52 -15.06 -5.27
N THR A 233 -28.23 -15.39 -5.20
CA THR A 233 -27.29 -14.79 -4.22
C THR A 233 -27.06 -13.31 -4.53
N SER A 234 -26.92 -12.99 -5.81
CA SER A 234 -26.74 -11.63 -6.30
C SER A 234 -28.00 -10.78 -6.12
N LEU A 235 -29.19 -11.32 -6.41
CA LEU A 235 -30.47 -10.64 -6.14
C LEU A 235 -30.67 -10.40 -4.64
N PHE A 236 -30.44 -11.41 -3.82
CA PHE A 236 -30.55 -11.30 -2.37
C PHE A 236 -29.61 -10.23 -1.80
N GLY A 237 -28.33 -10.27 -2.19
CA GLY A 237 -27.35 -9.27 -1.78
C GLY A 237 -27.62 -7.85 -2.32
N ALA A 238 -28.40 -7.73 -3.40
CA ALA A 238 -28.87 -6.43 -3.89
C ALA A 238 -30.03 -5.90 -3.03
N LYS A 239 -30.95 -6.79 -2.64
CA LYS A 239 -32.08 -6.47 -1.77
C LYS A 239 -31.63 -6.06 -0.36
N GLU A 240 -30.69 -6.78 0.25
CA GLU A 240 -30.11 -6.44 1.56
C GLU A 240 -29.48 -5.04 1.56
N ARG A 241 -28.90 -4.64 0.42
CA ARG A 241 -28.32 -3.31 0.21
C ARG A 241 -29.34 -2.26 -0.23
N ASP A 242 -30.62 -2.61 -0.32
CA ASP A 242 -31.69 -1.75 -0.82
C ASP A 242 -31.33 -1.11 -2.18
N ILE A 243 -30.67 -1.91 -3.04
CA ILE A 243 -30.36 -1.53 -4.41
C ILE A 243 -31.65 -1.62 -5.20
N THR A 244 -32.11 -0.47 -5.68
CA THR A 244 -33.22 -0.37 -6.62
C THR A 244 -32.69 -0.26 -8.05
N PRO A 245 -33.52 -0.53 -9.07
CA PRO A 245 -33.22 -0.17 -10.46
C PRO A 245 -32.71 1.27 -10.65
N GLU A 246 -33.07 2.22 -9.80
CA GLU A 246 -32.53 3.58 -9.94
C GLU A 246 -31.01 3.69 -9.65
N TRP A 247 -30.42 2.71 -8.96
CA TRP A 247 -29.00 2.66 -8.58
C TRP A 247 -28.07 2.00 -9.61
N ILE A 248 -28.60 1.55 -10.77
CA ILE A 248 -27.85 0.86 -11.85
C ILE A 248 -26.61 1.63 -12.31
N ALA A 249 -26.65 2.96 -12.27
CA ALA A 249 -25.50 3.77 -12.67
C ALA A 249 -24.27 3.60 -11.76
N GLY A 250 -24.48 3.02 -10.58
CA GLY A 250 -23.47 2.54 -9.65
C GLY A 250 -22.98 1.12 -9.93
N LEU A 251 -23.02 0.65 -11.17
CA LEU A 251 -22.35 -0.59 -11.59
C LEU A 251 -21.12 -0.26 -12.43
N THR A 252 -19.99 -0.94 -12.22
CA THR A 252 -18.81 -0.78 -13.05
C THR A 252 -19.07 -1.26 -14.49
N ASP A 253 -18.10 -1.07 -15.40
CA ASP A 253 -18.27 -1.44 -16.81
C ASP A 253 -18.38 -2.96 -17.01
N ASP A 254 -17.87 -3.78 -16.08
CA ASP A 254 -18.04 -5.23 -16.09
C ASP A 254 -19.31 -5.71 -15.35
N GLY A 255 -20.11 -4.75 -14.88
CA GLY A 255 -21.37 -4.98 -14.20
C GLY A 255 -21.25 -5.29 -12.71
N SER A 256 -20.04 -5.33 -12.13
CA SER A 256 -19.89 -5.45 -10.68
C SER A 256 -20.45 -4.21 -9.95
N PRO A 257 -20.92 -4.37 -8.69
CA PRO A 257 -21.30 -3.22 -7.87
C PRO A 257 -20.14 -2.26 -7.70
N LEU A 258 -20.34 -0.98 -8.03
CA LEU A 258 -19.34 0.07 -7.86
C LEU A 258 -18.94 0.26 -6.40
N PHE A 259 -19.93 0.13 -5.50
CA PHE A 259 -19.71 0.15 -4.07
C PHE A 259 -19.52 -1.28 -3.55
N GLU A 260 -18.29 -1.76 -3.64
CA GLU A 260 -17.90 -3.08 -3.09
C GLU A 260 -17.95 -3.10 -1.55
N ASN A 261 -17.88 -1.92 -0.91
CA ASN A 261 -17.90 -1.76 0.54
C ASN A 261 -19.20 -1.12 1.01
N ASP A 262 -19.97 -1.88 1.80
CA ASP A 262 -21.26 -1.47 2.36
C ASP A 262 -21.16 -0.17 3.18
N TRP A 263 -20.01 0.11 3.80
CA TRP A 263 -19.78 1.36 4.54
C TRP A 263 -19.80 2.59 3.63
N TYR A 264 -19.15 2.51 2.45
CA TYR A 264 -19.17 3.62 1.49
C TYR A 264 -20.56 3.80 0.88
N PHE A 265 -21.26 2.69 0.58
CA PHE A 265 -22.60 2.74 0.01
C PHE A 265 -23.60 3.37 0.99
N ASN A 266 -23.68 2.85 2.21
CA ASN A 266 -24.61 3.34 3.22
C ASN A 266 -24.31 4.80 3.58
N GLY A 267 -23.03 5.14 3.76
CA GLY A 267 -22.63 6.52 3.99
C GLY A 267 -23.01 7.44 2.82
N PHE A 268 -22.81 7.00 1.57
CA PHE A 268 -23.21 7.76 0.39
C PHE A 268 -24.73 8.00 0.35
N LYS A 269 -25.52 6.97 0.64
CA LYS A 269 -26.99 7.04 0.70
C LYS A 269 -27.48 7.96 1.82
N ASP A 270 -26.90 7.88 3.02
CA ASP A 270 -27.25 8.73 4.17
C ASP A 270 -27.00 10.21 3.88
N MET A 271 -26.05 10.53 2.99
CA MET A 271 -25.79 11.89 2.50
C MET A 271 -26.73 12.32 1.36
N GLY A 272 -27.80 11.56 1.08
CA GLY A 272 -28.74 11.83 -0.02
C GLY A 272 -28.13 11.56 -1.40
N GLY A 273 -27.17 10.64 -1.48
CA GLY A 273 -26.69 10.12 -2.75
C GLY A 273 -27.78 9.32 -3.47
N ASN A 274 -27.77 9.35 -4.80
CA ASN A 274 -28.67 8.57 -5.64
C ASN A 274 -27.97 8.11 -6.93
N GLY A 275 -28.57 7.17 -7.65
CA GLY A 275 -27.96 6.62 -8.87
C GLY A 275 -27.84 7.63 -10.01
N GLU A 276 -28.76 8.59 -10.15
CA GLU A 276 -28.64 9.66 -11.15
C GLU A 276 -27.36 10.47 -10.96
N TRP A 277 -27.06 10.89 -9.73
CA TRP A 277 -25.83 11.59 -9.40
C TRP A 277 -24.59 10.73 -9.70
N VAL A 278 -24.62 9.43 -9.38
CA VAL A 278 -23.50 8.51 -9.69
C VAL A 278 -23.31 8.41 -11.20
N ARG A 279 -24.40 8.30 -11.98
CA ARG A 279 -24.36 8.28 -13.45
C ARG A 279 -23.66 9.50 -14.00
N ASP A 280 -24.07 10.67 -13.52
CA ASP A 280 -23.62 11.94 -14.05
C ASP A 280 -22.15 12.15 -13.69
N MET A 281 -21.74 11.87 -12.45
CA MET A 281 -20.32 11.88 -12.04
C MET A 281 -19.45 10.92 -12.85
N ARG A 282 -19.96 9.71 -13.14
CA ARG A 282 -19.22 8.69 -13.91
C ARG A 282 -19.23 8.96 -15.41
N SER A 283 -20.05 9.88 -15.89
CA SER A 283 -20.06 10.34 -17.29
C SER A 283 -18.96 11.35 -17.59
N LEU A 284 -18.19 11.74 -16.57
CA LEU A 284 -17.07 12.65 -16.68
C LEU A 284 -15.80 11.87 -17.04
N PHE A 285 -15.24 12.18 -18.21
CA PHE A 285 -14.06 11.52 -18.75
C PHE A 285 -12.91 12.51 -18.90
N ASP A 286 -11.68 12.04 -18.67
CA ASP A 286 -10.48 12.79 -19.01
C ASP A 286 -10.26 12.87 -20.54
N SER A 287 -9.19 13.56 -20.95
CA SER A 287 -8.83 13.70 -22.37
C SER A 287 -8.41 12.38 -23.05
N GLU A 288 -8.10 11.35 -22.28
CA GLU A 288 -7.70 10.02 -22.76
C GLU A 288 -8.90 9.07 -22.86
N GLY A 289 -10.07 9.49 -22.37
CA GLY A 289 -11.30 8.71 -22.35
C GLY A 289 -11.46 7.82 -21.13
N ASN A 290 -10.64 8.01 -20.08
CA ASN A 290 -10.80 7.34 -18.80
C ASN A 290 -11.82 8.08 -17.94
N ARG A 291 -12.62 7.39 -17.13
CA ARG A 291 -13.57 8.10 -16.24
C ARG A 291 -12.78 8.71 -15.08
N ILE A 292 -13.16 9.91 -14.66
CA ILE A 292 -12.49 10.60 -13.55
C ILE A 292 -12.85 9.94 -12.21
N TYR A 293 -14.11 9.54 -12.06
CA TYR A 293 -14.66 8.89 -10.89
C TYR A 293 -15.00 7.42 -11.20
N GLU A 294 -14.04 6.51 -11.01
CA GLU A 294 -14.25 5.06 -11.19
C GLU A 294 -14.43 4.29 -9.89
N ASP A 295 -14.03 4.89 -8.77
CA ASP A 295 -13.98 4.24 -7.47
C ASP A 295 -15.10 4.76 -6.55
N SER A 296 -15.77 3.84 -5.84
CA SER A 296 -16.79 4.18 -4.84
C SER A 296 -16.26 5.05 -3.70
N PHE A 297 -15.00 4.89 -3.29
CA PHE A 297 -14.36 5.75 -2.30
C PHE A 297 -14.38 7.22 -2.75
N PHE A 298 -14.02 7.49 -4.00
CA PHE A 298 -13.96 8.85 -4.51
C PHE A 298 -15.34 9.47 -4.72
N LEU A 299 -16.34 8.66 -5.11
CA LEU A 299 -17.73 9.11 -5.23
C LEU A 299 -18.36 9.43 -3.86
N PHE A 300 -18.14 8.54 -2.88
CA PHE A 300 -18.51 8.79 -1.50
C PHE A 300 -17.88 10.10 -0.98
N TYR A 301 -16.58 10.28 -1.22
CA TYR A 301 -15.87 11.48 -0.77
C TYR A 301 -16.36 12.75 -1.47
N ALA A 302 -16.59 12.69 -2.79
CA ALA A 302 -17.14 13.79 -3.54
C ALA A 302 -18.51 14.21 -2.99
N LYS A 303 -19.40 13.25 -2.73
CA LYS A 303 -20.70 13.54 -2.11
C LYS A 303 -20.57 14.15 -0.73
N LYS A 304 -19.66 13.63 0.10
CA LYS A 304 -19.36 14.16 1.44
C LYS A 304 -18.88 15.62 1.42
N LYS A 305 -18.18 16.02 0.36
CA LYS A 305 -17.64 17.37 0.16
C LYS A 305 -18.55 18.27 -0.68
N ASP A 306 -19.79 17.84 -0.96
CA ASP A 306 -20.75 18.57 -1.79
C ASP A 306 -20.17 18.96 -3.17
N ILE A 307 -19.46 18.01 -3.78
CA ILE A 307 -18.97 18.08 -5.16
C ILE A 307 -20.10 17.63 -6.09
N THR A 308 -20.45 18.44 -7.08
CA THR A 308 -21.49 18.12 -8.06
C THR A 308 -20.89 17.88 -9.45
N PRO A 309 -21.56 17.11 -10.34
CA PRO A 309 -21.09 16.94 -11.71
C PRO A 309 -20.83 18.26 -12.42
N GLU A 310 -21.70 19.26 -12.26
CA GLU A 310 -21.56 20.58 -12.88
C GLU A 310 -20.32 21.34 -12.38
N TRP A 311 -20.00 21.19 -11.10
CA TRP A 311 -18.79 21.78 -10.54
C TRP A 311 -17.53 21.07 -11.05
N VAL A 312 -17.55 19.75 -11.17
CA VAL A 312 -16.44 19.00 -11.77
C VAL A 312 -16.25 19.41 -13.23
N ASP A 313 -17.34 19.55 -13.99
CA ASP A 313 -17.33 20.08 -15.36
C ASP A 313 -16.71 21.48 -15.43
N GLU A 314 -16.99 22.36 -14.46
CA GLU A 314 -16.36 23.68 -14.36
C GLU A 314 -14.85 23.57 -14.14
N ILE A 315 -14.40 22.72 -13.20
CA ILE A 315 -12.96 22.49 -12.94
C ILE A 315 -12.26 21.89 -14.16
N MET A 316 -12.92 21.03 -14.92
CA MET A 316 -12.35 20.43 -16.14
C MET A 316 -12.16 21.42 -17.29
N GLN A 317 -12.70 22.64 -17.21
CA GLN A 317 -12.45 23.69 -18.20
C GLN A 317 -11.04 24.25 -18.11
N PHE A 318 -10.34 24.09 -16.98
CA PHE A 318 -8.93 24.44 -16.84
C PHE A 318 -8.08 23.45 -17.61
N LYS A 319 -7.45 23.91 -18.69
CA LYS A 319 -6.71 23.07 -19.64
C LYS A 319 -5.24 23.45 -19.70
N ASP A 320 -4.40 22.44 -19.94
CA ASP A 320 -3.01 22.62 -20.30
C ASP A 320 -2.87 23.10 -21.77
N ASN A 321 -1.63 23.33 -22.20
CA ASN A 321 -1.33 23.79 -23.57
C ASN A 321 -1.63 22.76 -24.67
N LYS A 322 -1.89 21.52 -24.29
CA LYS A 322 -2.33 20.46 -25.20
C LYS A 322 -3.86 20.31 -25.18
N SER A 323 -4.57 21.25 -24.54
CA SER A 323 -6.02 21.26 -24.36
C SER A 323 -6.55 20.11 -23.49
N ASN A 324 -5.70 19.46 -22.70
CA ASN A 324 -6.11 18.44 -21.74
C ASN A 324 -6.53 19.11 -20.43
N PRO A 325 -7.56 18.62 -19.73
CA PRO A 325 -7.87 19.07 -18.38
C PRO A 325 -6.65 18.97 -17.46
N ILE A 326 -6.44 20.00 -16.64
CA ILE A 326 -5.36 20.03 -15.64
C ILE A 326 -5.66 19.07 -14.49
N TYR A 327 -6.94 18.99 -14.11
CA TYR A 327 -7.45 18.02 -13.15
C TYR A 327 -8.01 16.81 -13.90
N ARG A 328 -7.32 15.67 -13.80
CA ARG A 328 -7.66 14.43 -14.53
C ARG A 328 -8.10 13.29 -13.62
N THR A 329 -7.93 13.45 -12.30
CA THR A 329 -8.19 12.40 -11.33
C THR A 329 -9.18 12.88 -10.28
N ALA A 330 -10.05 12.00 -9.81
CA ALA A 330 -10.96 12.31 -8.71
C ALA A 330 -10.22 12.77 -7.45
N ARG A 331 -9.03 12.20 -7.17
CA ARG A 331 -8.18 12.63 -6.06
C ARG A 331 -7.82 14.11 -6.15
N GLY A 332 -7.27 14.55 -7.28
CA GLY A 332 -6.87 15.95 -7.46
C GLY A 332 -8.03 16.93 -7.31
N ILE A 333 -9.22 16.56 -7.81
CA ILE A 333 -10.45 17.35 -7.74
C ILE A 333 -11.01 17.42 -6.31
N ASN A 334 -11.00 16.29 -5.60
CA ASN A 334 -11.42 16.22 -4.22
C ASN A 334 -10.49 17.04 -3.30
N ASP A 335 -9.17 16.95 -3.52
CA ASP A 335 -8.17 17.73 -2.80
C ASP A 335 -8.35 19.25 -3.06
N LEU A 336 -8.68 19.64 -4.31
CA LEU A 336 -8.99 21.03 -4.67
C LEU A 336 -10.16 21.57 -3.83
N LYS A 337 -11.24 20.80 -3.71
CA LYS A 337 -12.41 21.17 -2.89
C LYS A 337 -12.05 21.28 -1.41
N GLU A 338 -11.25 20.35 -0.91
CA GLU A 338 -10.83 20.30 0.49
C GLU A 338 -9.91 21.46 0.88
N LEU A 339 -9.02 21.86 -0.01
CA LEU A 339 -8.15 23.02 0.17
C LEU A 339 -8.87 24.36 -0.07
N GLU A 340 -10.16 24.33 -0.43
CA GLU A 340 -10.97 25.51 -0.77
C GLU A 340 -10.32 26.40 -1.85
N ILE A 341 -9.63 25.77 -2.81
CA ILE A 341 -8.96 26.50 -3.89
C ILE A 341 -10.01 27.12 -4.81
N THR A 342 -9.84 28.41 -5.11
CA THR A 342 -10.78 29.15 -5.96
C THR A 342 -10.40 29.06 -7.45
N ASN A 343 -11.41 29.15 -8.32
CA ASN A 343 -11.23 29.21 -9.76
C ASN A 343 -10.35 30.39 -10.19
N ASP A 344 -10.48 31.54 -9.52
CA ASP A 344 -9.63 32.72 -9.76
C ASP A 344 -8.15 32.43 -9.46
N TRP A 345 -7.86 31.71 -8.38
CA TRP A 345 -6.49 31.32 -8.06
C TRP A 345 -5.95 30.33 -9.11
N ILE A 346 -6.73 29.32 -9.50
CA ILE A 346 -6.34 28.35 -10.54
C ILE A 346 -6.02 29.09 -11.85
N MET A 347 -6.92 29.99 -12.29
CA MET A 347 -6.68 30.82 -13.48
C MET A 347 -5.40 31.64 -13.36
N SER A 348 -5.15 32.25 -12.21
CA SER A 348 -3.95 33.09 -12.01
C SER A 348 -2.66 32.29 -12.16
N ILE A 349 -2.58 31.08 -11.58
CA ILE A 349 -1.38 30.24 -11.61
C ILE A 349 -1.21 29.55 -12.97
N THR A 350 -2.31 29.07 -13.55
CA THR A 350 -2.29 28.35 -14.85
C THR A 350 -2.10 29.28 -16.05
N SER A 351 -2.24 30.60 -15.87
CA SER A 351 -1.88 31.60 -16.88
C SER A 351 -0.38 31.87 -17.00
N ILE A 352 0.44 31.28 -16.12
CA ILE A 352 1.88 31.51 -16.09
C ILE A 352 2.58 30.48 -16.96
N GLU A 353 3.21 30.99 -18.02
CA GLU A 353 3.98 30.21 -18.98
C GLU A 353 5.48 30.45 -18.81
N ASN A 354 6.29 29.41 -19.04
CA ASN A 354 7.73 29.56 -19.12
C ASN A 354 8.19 30.15 -20.48
N ASP A 355 9.50 30.31 -20.66
CA ASP A 355 10.08 30.91 -21.88
C ASP A 355 9.73 30.15 -23.17
N ASN A 356 9.33 28.88 -23.07
CA ASN A 356 8.88 28.07 -24.21
C ASN A 356 7.36 28.18 -24.46
N GLY A 357 6.65 29.05 -23.74
CA GLY A 357 5.20 29.17 -23.77
C GLY A 357 4.48 27.98 -23.13
N ASN A 358 5.15 27.19 -22.26
CA ASN A 358 4.52 26.07 -21.56
C ASN A 358 3.97 26.51 -20.20
N ILE A 359 2.71 26.19 -19.89
CA ILE A 359 2.14 26.39 -18.54
C ILE A 359 3.00 25.64 -17.53
N ILE A 360 3.46 26.35 -16.50
CA ILE A 360 4.37 25.82 -15.48
C ILE A 360 3.65 24.80 -14.60
N TYR A 361 2.45 25.15 -14.13
CA TYR A 361 1.60 24.27 -13.31
C TYR A 361 0.49 23.69 -14.17
N ASN A 362 0.79 22.57 -14.84
CA ASN A 362 -0.10 21.93 -15.81
C ASN A 362 -0.79 20.66 -15.30
N ASN A 363 -0.64 20.34 -14.01
CA ASN A 363 -1.27 19.20 -13.34
C ASN A 363 -1.92 19.65 -12.02
N GLY A 364 -3.13 19.18 -11.76
CA GLY A 364 -3.90 19.47 -10.54
C GLY A 364 -3.18 19.13 -9.24
N GLU A 365 -2.43 18.03 -9.16
CA GLU A 365 -1.64 17.69 -7.96
C GLU A 365 -0.57 18.75 -7.66
N CYS A 366 0.03 19.30 -8.70
CA CYS A 366 1.07 20.31 -8.58
C CYS A 366 0.48 21.67 -8.18
N LEU A 367 -0.72 22.00 -8.66
CA LEU A 367 -1.50 23.14 -8.18
C LEU A 367 -1.88 22.99 -6.71
N ASN A 368 -2.38 21.83 -6.30
CA ASN A 368 -2.73 21.59 -4.90
C ASN A 368 -1.51 21.74 -3.98
N LYS A 369 -0.35 21.21 -4.39
CA LYS A 369 0.92 21.43 -3.69
C LYS A 369 1.29 22.92 -3.63
N ALA A 370 1.22 23.64 -4.75
CA ALA A 370 1.53 25.07 -4.79
C ALA A 370 0.63 25.90 -3.85
N PHE A 371 -0.67 25.60 -3.82
CA PHE A 371 -1.60 26.24 -2.90
C PHE A 371 -1.23 25.96 -1.43
N SER A 372 -0.91 24.71 -1.09
CA SER A 372 -0.51 24.33 0.27
C SER A 372 0.79 25.01 0.74
N LEU A 373 1.67 25.38 -0.21
CA LEU A 373 2.89 26.16 0.05
C LEU A 373 2.66 27.67 0.08
N GLY A 374 1.42 28.14 -0.12
CA GLY A 374 1.09 29.57 -0.19
C GLY A 374 1.71 30.28 -1.40
N ILE A 375 1.87 29.56 -2.52
CA ILE A 375 2.41 30.14 -3.77
C ILE A 375 1.33 30.98 -4.44
N SER A 376 1.65 32.24 -4.72
CA SER A 376 0.79 33.17 -5.47
C SER A 376 1.35 33.42 -6.86
N ALA A 377 0.48 33.83 -7.79
CA ALA A 377 0.91 34.21 -9.14
C ALA A 377 1.90 35.38 -9.12
N GLU A 378 1.67 36.37 -8.24
CA GLU A 378 2.58 37.51 -8.02
C GLU A 378 3.98 37.04 -7.63
N TRP A 379 4.08 36.16 -6.63
CA TRP A 379 5.37 35.63 -6.20
C TRP A 379 6.08 34.81 -7.29
N ILE A 380 5.33 34.04 -8.08
CA ILE A 380 5.91 33.33 -9.25
C ILE A 380 6.48 34.35 -10.25
N TYR A 381 5.74 35.41 -10.59
CA TYR A 381 6.24 36.45 -11.50
C TYR A 381 7.50 37.13 -10.96
N ASP A 382 7.56 37.40 -9.65
CA ASP A 382 8.72 38.01 -9.01
C ASP A 382 9.98 37.13 -9.11
N ILE A 383 9.88 35.82 -8.92
CA ILE A 383 11.06 34.93 -9.05
C ILE A 383 11.37 34.57 -10.51
N MET A 384 10.36 34.64 -11.40
CA MET A 384 10.54 34.37 -12.82
C MET A 384 11.22 35.51 -13.57
N GLN A 385 11.40 36.69 -12.98
CA GLN A 385 12.13 37.78 -13.63
C GLN A 385 13.65 37.52 -13.70
N PHE A 386 14.18 36.64 -12.84
CA PHE A 386 15.60 36.35 -12.79
C PHE A 386 16.05 35.47 -13.95
N ARG A 387 17.12 35.92 -14.63
CA ARG A 387 17.69 35.27 -15.82
C ARG A 387 19.10 34.75 -15.53
N ASP A 388 19.44 33.62 -16.11
CA ASP A 388 20.81 33.11 -16.14
C ASP A 388 21.70 33.92 -17.11
N LYS A 389 22.99 33.57 -17.17
CA LYS A 389 23.96 34.24 -18.04
C LYS A 389 23.67 34.13 -19.55
N TRP A 390 22.80 33.20 -19.94
CA TRP A 390 22.37 32.99 -21.32
C TRP A 390 21.03 33.67 -21.63
N GLY A 391 20.42 34.32 -20.62
CA GLY A 391 19.15 35.02 -20.73
C GLY A 391 17.93 34.12 -20.53
N ASN A 392 18.09 32.87 -20.08
CA ASN A 392 16.95 31.99 -19.76
C ASN A 392 16.45 32.24 -18.35
N THR A 393 15.14 32.07 -18.13
CA THR A 393 14.54 32.14 -16.80
C THR A 393 15.07 31.04 -15.90
N ILE A 394 15.55 31.41 -14.70
CA ILE A 394 16.13 30.47 -13.74
C ILE A 394 15.04 29.52 -13.20
N TYR A 395 13.90 30.09 -12.79
CA TYR A 395 12.76 29.35 -12.24
C TYR A 395 11.68 29.15 -13.30
N GLN A 396 11.89 28.19 -14.18
CA GLN A 396 10.98 27.90 -15.31
C GLN A 396 10.25 26.55 -15.22
N VAL A 397 10.43 25.83 -14.10
CA VAL A 397 9.87 24.51 -13.84
C VAL A 397 9.23 24.48 -12.46
N GLN A 398 8.04 23.88 -12.34
CA GLN A 398 7.27 23.80 -11.10
C GLN A 398 8.05 23.21 -9.91
N GLU A 399 8.90 22.21 -10.13
CA GLU A 399 9.67 21.54 -9.08
C GLU A 399 10.64 22.52 -8.41
N PHE A 400 11.30 23.33 -9.23
CA PHE A 400 12.24 24.34 -8.78
C PHE A 400 11.57 25.48 -8.03
N ILE A 401 10.40 25.91 -8.49
CA ILE A 401 9.58 26.94 -7.83
C ILE A 401 9.07 26.43 -6.48
N ASN A 402 8.53 25.21 -6.43
CA ASN A 402 8.05 24.62 -5.18
C ASN A 402 9.20 24.48 -4.17
N THR A 403 10.37 24.01 -4.62
CA THR A 403 11.56 23.88 -3.77
C THR A 403 12.07 25.23 -3.30
N ALA A 404 12.02 26.28 -4.14
CA ALA A 404 12.35 27.64 -3.73
C ALA A 404 11.42 28.13 -2.61
N LYS A 405 10.11 27.90 -2.74
CA LYS A 405 9.14 28.27 -1.68
C LYS A 405 9.38 27.50 -0.39
N GLU A 406 9.65 26.20 -0.48
CA GLU A 406 9.94 25.33 0.68
C GLU A 406 11.21 25.79 1.44
N ASN A 407 12.18 26.38 0.74
CA ASN A 407 13.41 26.92 1.33
C ASN A 407 13.32 28.43 1.65
N ASP A 408 12.13 29.03 1.59
CA ASP A 408 11.90 30.46 1.85
C ASP A 408 12.78 31.38 0.98
N VAL A 409 12.95 30.99 -0.28
CA VAL A 409 13.61 31.82 -1.30
C VAL A 409 12.65 32.94 -1.70
N ASP A 410 13.07 34.19 -1.51
CA ASP A 410 12.37 35.38 -1.98
C ASP A 410 13.18 36.13 -3.05
N ALA A 411 12.53 37.09 -3.72
CA ALA A 411 13.14 37.84 -4.81
C ALA A 411 14.31 38.72 -4.34
N ASP A 412 14.24 39.30 -3.14
CA ASP A 412 15.27 40.18 -2.61
C ASP A 412 16.56 39.39 -2.33
N TRP A 413 16.41 38.21 -1.71
CA TRP A 413 17.54 37.30 -1.49
C TRP A 413 18.11 36.78 -2.81
N LEU A 414 17.28 36.42 -3.79
CA LEU A 414 17.73 36.02 -5.13
C LEU A 414 18.56 37.12 -5.80
N GLU A 415 18.08 38.37 -5.78
CA GLU A 415 18.82 39.51 -6.32
C GLU A 415 20.20 39.65 -5.64
N SER A 416 20.23 39.47 -4.32
CA SER A 416 21.47 39.57 -3.53
C SER A 416 22.52 38.51 -3.84
N ILE A 417 22.13 37.29 -4.24
CA ILE A 417 23.07 36.20 -4.54
C ILE A 417 23.42 36.09 -6.03
N LEU A 418 22.56 36.57 -6.93
CA LEU A 418 22.77 36.45 -8.38
C LEU A 418 23.79 37.47 -8.93
N GLN A 419 24.18 38.46 -8.14
CA GLN A 419 25.22 39.42 -8.50
C GLN A 419 26.65 38.81 -8.47
N PHE A 420 26.84 37.67 -7.81
CA PHE A 420 28.16 37.07 -7.66
C PHE A 420 28.57 36.27 -8.89
N ILE A 421 29.73 36.62 -9.47
CA ILE A 421 30.30 36.00 -10.67
C ILE A 421 31.64 35.34 -10.37
N ASP A 422 31.93 34.24 -11.07
CA ASP A 422 33.23 33.56 -11.07
C ASP A 422 34.28 34.33 -11.88
N ASP A 423 35.53 33.87 -11.87
CA ASP A 423 36.64 34.46 -12.64
C ASP A 423 36.44 34.45 -14.15
N LYS A 424 35.50 33.62 -14.64
CA LYS A 424 35.13 33.52 -16.05
C LYS A 424 33.94 34.43 -16.38
N GLY A 425 33.45 35.22 -15.42
CA GLY A 425 32.33 36.14 -15.57
C GLY A 425 30.95 35.46 -15.53
N ASN A 426 30.85 34.22 -15.06
CA ASN A 426 29.61 33.49 -14.94
C ASN A 426 29.00 33.68 -13.55
N VAL A 427 27.68 33.86 -13.48
CA VAL A 427 26.97 33.83 -12.19
C VAL A 427 27.18 32.49 -11.50
N ILE A 428 27.69 32.53 -10.27
CA ILE A 428 28.08 31.35 -9.48
C ILE A 428 26.86 30.44 -9.25
N TYR A 429 25.75 31.02 -8.82
CA TYR A 429 24.47 30.34 -8.62
C TYR A 429 23.51 30.62 -9.76
N SER A 430 23.81 30.11 -10.96
CA SER A 430 23.01 30.37 -12.19
C SER A 430 21.85 29.39 -12.43
N GLY A 431 21.57 28.47 -11.50
CA GLY A 431 20.52 27.45 -11.68
C GLY A 431 19.75 27.18 -10.40
N ALA A 432 18.44 26.95 -10.54
CA ALA A 432 17.54 26.79 -9.40
C ALA A 432 17.96 25.69 -8.39
N PRO A 433 18.45 24.50 -8.79
CA PRO A 433 18.92 23.50 -7.82
C PRO A 433 20.05 24.04 -6.92
N TYR A 434 20.99 24.79 -7.49
CA TYR A 434 22.13 25.33 -6.75
C TYR A 434 21.73 26.48 -5.83
N ILE A 435 20.82 27.34 -6.30
CA ILE A 435 20.25 28.41 -5.49
C ILE A 435 19.52 27.85 -4.27
N ASN A 436 18.69 26.82 -4.47
CA ASN A 436 17.96 26.19 -3.38
C ASN A 436 18.91 25.56 -2.35
N ILE A 437 20.02 24.95 -2.82
CA ILE A 437 21.10 24.46 -1.93
C ILE A 437 21.72 25.62 -1.14
N ALA A 438 22.06 26.73 -1.80
CA ALA A 438 22.66 27.90 -1.15
C ALA A 438 21.75 28.46 -0.05
N LYS A 439 20.45 28.59 -0.33
CA LYS A 439 19.46 29.06 0.66
C LYS A 439 19.38 28.12 1.87
N ARG A 440 19.29 26.81 1.61
CA ARG A 440 19.24 25.79 2.67
C ARG A 440 20.48 25.81 3.56
N LEU A 441 21.65 26.12 3.00
CA LEU A 441 22.91 26.28 3.73
C LEU A 441 23.04 27.64 4.44
N GLY A 442 22.07 28.55 4.28
CA GLY A 442 22.14 29.90 4.84
C GLY A 442 23.25 30.74 4.22
N VAL A 443 23.54 30.55 2.93
CA VAL A 443 24.46 31.41 2.17
C VAL A 443 23.81 32.78 2.04
N GLU A 444 24.43 33.78 2.64
CA GLU A 444 24.01 35.18 2.62
C GLU A 444 24.97 36.01 1.76
N ALA A 445 24.49 37.10 1.18
CA ALA A 445 25.29 37.95 0.30
C ALA A 445 26.53 38.52 1.00
N ASP A 446 26.41 38.99 2.24
CA ASP A 446 27.55 39.54 3.00
C ASP A 446 28.66 38.48 3.19
N TRP A 447 28.28 37.24 3.51
CA TRP A 447 29.25 36.14 3.65
C TRP A 447 29.88 35.75 2.30
N MET A 448 29.12 35.81 1.21
CA MET A 448 29.64 35.62 -0.15
C MET A 448 30.65 36.70 -0.53
N GLU A 449 30.36 37.98 -0.23
CA GLU A 449 31.30 39.09 -0.47
C GLU A 449 32.63 38.87 0.26
N GLU A 450 32.58 38.41 1.51
CA GLU A 450 33.77 38.11 2.32
C GLU A 450 34.61 36.98 1.72
N ILE A 451 33.97 35.85 1.38
CA ILE A 451 34.67 34.64 0.90
C ILE A 451 35.20 34.81 -0.53
N LEU A 452 34.47 35.53 -1.40
CA LEU A 452 34.92 35.80 -2.78
C LEU A 452 36.01 36.88 -2.87
N ALA A 453 36.29 37.61 -1.79
CA ALA A 453 37.38 38.58 -1.75
C ALA A 453 38.77 37.93 -1.76
N PHE A 454 38.87 36.64 -1.42
CA PHE A 454 40.13 35.91 -1.34
C PHE A 454 40.62 35.47 -2.72
N LYS A 455 41.92 35.71 -2.96
CA LYS A 455 42.60 35.37 -4.21
C LYS A 455 43.90 34.62 -3.95
N ASN A 456 44.27 33.72 -4.85
CA ASN A 456 45.60 33.10 -4.85
C ASN A 456 46.69 34.08 -5.32
N ASN A 457 47.95 33.64 -5.30
CA ASN A 457 49.08 34.42 -5.80
C ASN A 457 49.00 34.77 -7.30
N ASP A 458 48.18 34.05 -8.07
CA ASP A 458 47.91 34.29 -9.49
C ASP A 458 46.73 35.26 -9.72
N GLU A 459 46.20 35.87 -8.64
CA GLU A 459 45.09 36.83 -8.62
C GLU A 459 43.71 36.23 -8.99
N GLU A 460 43.58 34.91 -9.00
CA GLU A 460 42.35 34.15 -9.24
C GLU A 460 41.54 34.03 -7.94
N ILE A 461 40.21 34.12 -8.03
CA ILE A 461 39.31 33.98 -6.87
C ILE A 461 39.34 32.53 -6.39
N LEU A 462 39.68 32.35 -5.10
CA LEU A 462 39.81 31.02 -4.51
C LEU A 462 38.50 30.23 -4.56
N PHE A 463 37.42 30.85 -4.11
CA PHE A 463 36.10 30.24 -4.04
C PHE A 463 35.26 30.60 -5.29
N SER A 464 35.82 30.40 -6.48
CA SER A 464 35.14 30.72 -7.73
C SER A 464 34.11 29.66 -8.15
N HIS A 465 34.12 28.48 -7.54
CA HIS A 465 33.19 27.39 -7.84
C HIS A 465 32.17 27.17 -6.72
N LYS A 466 30.89 27.03 -7.10
CA LYS A 466 29.76 26.84 -6.17
C LYS A 466 29.89 25.62 -5.24
N VAL A 467 30.60 24.57 -5.68
CA VAL A 467 30.82 23.36 -4.88
C VAL A 467 31.69 23.69 -3.68
N ASP A 468 32.78 24.42 -3.87
CA ASP A 468 33.69 24.83 -2.80
C ASP A 468 33.01 25.79 -1.82
N ILE A 469 32.23 26.75 -2.33
CA ILE A 469 31.44 27.67 -1.51
C ILE A 469 30.45 26.91 -0.63
N ASN A 470 29.70 25.97 -1.21
CA ASN A 470 28.72 25.17 -0.48
C ASN A 470 29.39 24.33 0.61
N TRP A 471 30.53 23.71 0.31
CA TRP A 471 31.27 22.93 1.30
C TRP A 471 31.86 23.80 2.41
N ALA A 472 32.44 24.96 2.08
CA ALA A 472 32.94 25.91 3.08
C ALA A 472 31.80 26.39 4.00
N LYS A 473 30.66 26.74 3.41
CA LYS A 473 29.48 27.15 4.20
C LYS A 473 28.98 26.04 5.10
N ARG A 474 28.86 24.82 4.57
CA ARG A 474 28.42 23.64 5.33
C ARG A 474 29.37 23.30 6.47
N ALA A 475 30.68 23.46 6.24
CA ALA A 475 31.69 23.27 7.26
C ALA A 475 31.63 24.35 8.36
N GLY A 476 30.99 25.50 8.06
CA GLY A 476 30.92 26.64 8.96
C GLY A 476 32.13 27.55 8.89
N MET A 477 32.88 27.52 7.77
CA MET A 477 34.03 28.39 7.56
C MET A 477 33.61 29.86 7.48
N ASP A 478 34.35 30.71 8.17
CA ASP A 478 34.25 32.17 8.07
C ASP A 478 35.50 32.79 7.41
N TYR A 479 35.53 34.12 7.34
CA TYR A 479 36.63 34.88 6.78
C TYR A 479 37.98 34.59 7.48
N GLU A 480 38.00 34.49 8.81
CA GLU A 480 39.22 34.27 9.58
C GLU A 480 39.77 32.86 9.34
N ASP A 481 38.91 31.88 9.15
CA ASP A 481 39.31 30.51 8.80
C ASP A 481 40.02 30.45 7.45
N VAL A 482 39.45 31.08 6.42
CA VAL A 482 40.06 31.16 5.08
C VAL A 482 41.39 31.91 5.14
N TYR A 483 41.43 33.06 5.83
CA TYR A 483 42.64 33.84 6.01
C TYR A 483 43.74 33.04 6.76
N GLY A 484 43.35 32.26 7.78
CA GLY A 484 44.22 31.34 8.49
C GLY A 484 44.85 30.31 7.54
N MET A 485 44.05 29.63 6.73
CA MET A 485 44.54 28.65 5.75
C MET A 485 45.47 29.27 4.71
N MET A 486 45.20 30.49 4.24
CA MET A 486 46.10 31.20 3.34
C MET A 486 47.46 31.51 3.99
N ASN A 487 47.49 31.88 5.28
CA ASN A 487 48.74 32.09 5.98
C ASN A 487 49.58 30.81 6.13
N LEU A 488 48.94 29.64 6.03
CA LEU A 488 49.61 28.34 5.95
C LEU A 488 50.08 27.99 4.53
N GLY A 489 49.89 28.87 3.55
CA GLY A 489 50.28 28.67 2.16
C GLY A 489 49.33 27.76 1.36
N ILE A 490 48.12 27.51 1.88
CA ILE A 490 47.10 26.73 1.18
C ILE A 490 46.28 27.72 0.36
N GLU A 491 46.35 27.65 -0.97
CA GLU A 491 45.70 28.59 -1.90
C GLU A 491 44.74 27.89 -2.87
N ASN A 492 44.10 26.81 -2.41
CA ASN A 492 43.10 26.07 -3.17
C ASN A 492 41.87 25.82 -2.27
N ALA A 493 40.70 26.32 -2.68
CA ALA A 493 39.49 26.31 -1.86
C ALA A 493 39.02 24.90 -1.46
N ALA A 494 39.10 23.92 -2.36
CA ALA A 494 38.77 22.53 -2.06
C ALA A 494 39.70 21.96 -0.98
N LYS A 495 41.02 22.21 -1.09
CA LYS A 495 42.00 21.81 -0.07
C LYS A 495 41.73 22.49 1.27
N MET A 496 41.54 23.82 1.28
CA MET A 496 41.23 24.58 2.50
C MET A 496 40.02 23.99 3.21
N THR A 497 38.94 23.77 2.46
CA THR A 497 37.68 23.26 3.00
C THR A 497 37.84 21.85 3.56
N LYS A 498 38.57 20.98 2.84
CA LYS A 498 38.87 19.62 3.31
C LYS A 498 39.69 19.66 4.60
N TYR A 499 40.76 20.46 4.66
CA TYR A 499 41.56 20.60 5.87
C TYR A 499 40.77 21.16 7.05
N PHE A 500 39.92 22.15 6.82
CA PHE A 500 39.07 22.72 7.84
C PHE A 500 38.10 21.69 8.44
N ILE A 501 37.44 20.89 7.59
CA ILE A 501 36.54 19.81 8.02
C ILE A 501 37.28 18.72 8.83
N LEU A 502 38.55 18.50 8.53
CA LEU A 502 39.42 17.60 9.28
C LEU A 502 40.00 18.23 10.56
N GLU A 503 39.64 19.48 10.87
CA GLU A 503 40.19 20.30 11.96
C GLU A 503 41.72 20.43 11.90
N MET A 504 42.25 20.56 10.69
CA MET A 504 43.67 20.80 10.44
C MET A 504 43.87 22.27 10.09
N THR A 505 43.88 23.13 11.10
CA THR A 505 43.89 24.60 10.93
C THR A 505 45.17 25.25 11.43
N ASP A 506 46.09 24.49 12.05
CA ASP A 506 47.33 25.00 12.61
C ASP A 506 48.55 24.49 11.83
N GLU A 507 49.64 25.28 11.82
CA GLU A 507 50.89 24.91 11.12
C GLU A 507 51.42 23.53 11.55
N SER A 508 51.27 23.18 12.83
CA SER A 508 51.68 21.88 13.37
C SER A 508 50.90 20.69 12.80
N ASP A 509 49.72 20.90 12.21
CA ASP A 509 48.95 19.81 11.59
C ASP A 509 49.56 19.34 10.25
N PHE A 510 50.32 20.20 9.58
CA PHE A 510 50.90 19.95 8.25
C PHE A 510 52.35 19.48 8.31
N TYR A 511 53.06 19.84 9.38
CA TYR A 511 54.44 19.47 9.64
C TYR A 511 54.50 18.54 10.85
N THR A 512 54.57 17.24 10.61
CA THR A 512 54.81 16.28 11.68
C THR A 512 56.25 16.42 12.18
N GLU A 513 56.41 16.70 13.47
CA GLU A 513 57.69 16.46 14.13
C GLU A 513 57.96 14.95 14.11
N ASP A 514 59.05 14.53 13.47
CA ASP A 514 59.51 13.14 13.47
C ASP A 514 59.90 12.75 14.89
N THR A 515 59.08 11.94 15.55
CA THR A 515 59.29 11.51 16.94
C THR A 515 59.91 10.11 16.98
N ILE A 516 59.57 9.32 18.01
CA ILE A 516 59.91 7.90 18.08
C ILE A 516 58.82 7.00 17.47
N LYS A 517 57.68 7.58 17.10
CA LYS A 517 56.59 6.84 16.47
C LYS A 517 56.95 6.54 15.01
N PRO A 518 56.36 5.49 14.43
CA PRO A 518 56.43 5.24 13.00
C PRO A 518 55.82 6.40 12.19
N ASN A 519 56.36 6.66 11.00
CA ASN A 519 55.86 7.73 10.13
C ASN A 519 54.72 7.23 9.25
N ALA A 520 53.65 8.03 9.13
CA ALA A 520 52.54 7.76 8.23
C ALA A 520 52.30 8.94 7.28
N LEU A 521 51.96 8.63 6.04
CA LEU A 521 51.45 9.59 5.07
C LEU A 521 50.03 9.18 4.69
N VAL A 522 49.07 10.07 4.93
CA VAL A 522 47.67 9.90 4.52
C VAL A 522 47.36 10.89 3.42
N ILE A 523 47.01 10.37 2.25
CA ILE A 523 46.71 11.14 1.05
C ILE A 523 45.20 11.09 0.84
N LEU A 524 44.59 12.25 0.63
CA LEU A 524 43.16 12.40 0.41
C LEU A 524 42.91 13.16 -0.90
N PRO A 525 41.79 12.91 -1.60
CA PRO A 525 41.49 13.61 -2.82
C PRO A 525 40.92 15.00 -2.52
N THR A 526 41.19 15.96 -3.39
CA THR A 526 40.52 17.28 -3.37
C THR A 526 39.03 17.15 -3.70
N SER A 527 38.70 16.41 -4.75
CA SER A 527 37.32 16.19 -5.17
C SER A 527 36.74 14.96 -4.49
N ASP A 528 35.55 15.13 -3.93
CA ASP A 528 34.81 14.04 -3.29
C ASP A 528 33.30 14.27 -3.44
N HIS A 529 32.78 13.82 -4.58
CA HIS A 529 31.43 14.16 -5.03
C HIS A 529 30.33 13.57 -4.15
N ASN A 530 30.60 12.45 -3.49
CA ASN A 530 29.62 11.72 -2.68
C ASN A 530 29.82 11.90 -1.18
N GLY A 531 30.86 12.61 -0.74
CA GLY A 531 31.09 12.82 0.69
C GLY A 531 31.97 11.78 1.38
N ALA A 532 32.51 10.78 0.68
CA ALA A 532 33.16 9.61 1.29
C ALA A 532 34.38 9.96 2.16
N PHE A 533 35.04 11.07 1.85
CA PHE A 533 36.19 11.63 2.57
C PHE A 533 35.86 12.93 3.30
N TYR A 534 34.57 13.26 3.48
CA TYR A 534 34.11 14.38 4.28
C TYR A 534 33.59 13.87 5.63
N ALA A 535 34.00 14.53 6.72
CA ALA A 535 33.34 14.36 8.01
C ALA A 535 32.13 15.30 8.01
N ASP A 536 30.95 14.87 7.57
CA ASP A 536 29.77 15.74 7.60
C ASP A 536 29.14 15.76 9.02
N PRO A 537 29.23 16.86 9.78
CA PRO A 537 28.56 16.97 11.07
C PRO A 537 27.04 17.14 10.97
N SER A 538 26.49 17.42 9.79
CA SER A 538 25.05 17.65 9.58
C SER A 538 24.25 16.36 9.35
N TYR A 539 24.92 15.23 9.06
CA TYR A 539 24.37 13.88 9.18
C TYR A 539 24.27 13.51 10.68
N ASN A 540 23.41 14.23 11.40
CA ASN A 540 23.04 13.98 12.80
C ASN A 540 22.14 12.75 12.97
N ASP A 541 22.07 11.84 11.98
CA ASP A 541 21.42 10.56 12.22
C ASP A 541 22.39 9.73 13.08
N VAL A 542 22.13 9.77 14.38
CA VAL A 542 22.86 9.11 15.46
C VAL A 542 22.92 7.57 15.29
N ASN A 543 22.39 7.05 14.19
CA ASN A 543 22.49 5.66 13.75
C ASN A 543 23.63 5.38 12.74
N ASP A 544 24.37 6.39 12.24
CA ASP A 544 25.63 6.20 11.47
C ASP A 544 26.82 5.86 12.38
N LEU A 545 26.58 4.93 13.30
CA LEU A 545 27.50 4.38 14.28
C LEU A 545 28.58 3.47 13.66
N LEU A 546 28.66 3.37 12.33
CA LEU A 546 29.52 2.42 11.63
C LEU A 546 29.97 2.96 10.25
N GLY A 547 30.96 3.88 10.21
CA GLY A 547 32.08 3.61 9.29
C GLY A 547 32.70 4.64 8.38
N TYR A 548 32.23 5.88 8.31
CA TYR A 548 32.97 6.94 7.61
C TYR A 548 32.96 8.24 8.38
N ASN A 549 33.85 8.31 9.37
CA ASN A 549 34.37 9.61 9.76
C ASN A 549 35.87 9.60 9.47
N THR A 550 36.27 10.17 8.33
CA THR A 550 37.69 10.34 7.94
C THR A 550 38.50 10.94 9.08
N ARG A 551 37.92 11.89 9.84
CA ARG A 551 38.54 12.45 11.04
C ARG A 551 38.73 11.42 12.15
N GLY A 552 37.75 10.53 12.38
CA GLY A 552 37.87 9.42 13.32
C GLY A 552 38.98 8.43 12.95
N PHE A 553 39.05 8.05 11.66
CA PHE A 553 40.14 7.24 11.13
C PHE A 553 41.50 7.92 11.33
N LEU A 554 41.63 9.20 10.93
CA LEU A 554 42.87 9.97 11.08
C LEU A 554 43.31 10.12 12.53
N ASN A 555 42.38 10.42 13.45
CA ASN A 555 42.67 10.49 14.88
C ASN A 555 43.22 9.17 15.40
N LYS A 556 42.64 8.04 14.95
CA LYS A 556 43.12 6.72 15.33
C LYS A 556 44.52 6.40 14.80
N ILE A 557 44.85 6.86 13.58
CA ILE A 557 46.21 6.74 13.03
C ILE A 557 47.19 7.63 13.83
N LYS A 558 46.84 8.89 14.13
CA LYS A 558 47.68 9.84 14.90
C LYS A 558 48.01 9.35 16.33
N GLU A 559 47.22 8.44 16.91
CA GLU A 559 47.53 7.83 18.22
C GLU A 559 48.87 7.08 18.19
N ASP A 560 49.15 6.33 17.12
CA ASP A 560 50.29 5.41 17.05
C ASP A 560 51.34 5.80 15.99
N TYR A 561 51.02 6.73 15.08
CA TYR A 561 51.94 7.25 14.06
C TYR A 561 52.18 8.75 14.20
N ASP A 562 53.33 9.21 13.72
CA ASP A 562 53.53 10.59 13.32
C ASP A 562 52.97 10.75 11.90
N ALA A 563 51.69 11.14 11.83
CA ALA A 563 50.90 11.07 10.60
C ALA A 563 50.77 12.44 9.91
N ARG A 564 51.35 12.55 8.72
CA ARG A 564 51.19 13.71 7.81
C ARG A 564 49.98 13.46 6.92
N VAL A 565 49.07 14.43 6.84
CA VAL A 565 47.89 14.36 5.95
C VAL A 565 48.05 15.37 4.82
N VAL A 566 47.92 14.90 3.58
CA VAL A 566 48.02 15.75 2.38
C VAL A 566 46.78 15.58 1.52
N VAL A 567 46.19 16.69 1.09
CA VAL A 567 45.10 16.70 0.12
C VAL A 567 45.69 16.97 -1.26
N VAL A 568 45.51 16.04 -2.19
CA VAL A 568 46.10 16.09 -3.53
C VAL A 568 45.03 16.18 -4.61
N GLU A 569 45.35 16.89 -5.68
CA GLU A 569 44.49 17.02 -6.87
C GLU A 569 44.95 16.08 -7.99
N ASN A 570 46.26 15.84 -8.10
CA ASN A 570 46.86 15.14 -9.23
C ASN A 570 48.03 14.24 -8.81
N GLU A 571 48.44 13.41 -9.75
CA GLU A 571 49.51 12.43 -9.61
C GLU A 571 50.87 13.04 -9.23
N ASN A 572 51.21 14.22 -9.76
CA ASN A 572 52.47 14.89 -9.42
C ASN A 572 52.52 15.31 -7.95
N GLU A 573 51.38 15.75 -7.39
CA GLU A 573 51.27 16.08 -5.97
C GLU A 573 51.33 14.82 -5.11
N LEU A 574 50.71 13.72 -5.53
CA LEU A 574 50.84 12.40 -4.91
C LEU A 574 52.32 11.99 -4.78
N TYR A 575 53.04 12.00 -5.90
CA TYR A 575 54.45 11.60 -5.97
C TYR A 575 55.37 12.52 -5.17
N SER A 576 55.16 13.82 -5.26
CA SER A 576 55.93 14.79 -4.47
C SER A 576 55.70 14.57 -2.98
N SER A 577 54.47 14.28 -2.56
CA SER A 577 54.15 14.02 -1.15
C SER A 577 54.85 12.77 -0.60
N ILE A 578 54.93 11.69 -1.40
CA ILE A 578 55.67 10.48 -1.02
C ILE A 578 57.16 10.80 -0.92
N LYS A 579 57.72 11.47 -1.93
CA LYS A 579 59.14 11.81 -2.00
C LYS A 579 59.59 12.73 -0.85
N ASP A 580 58.75 13.67 -0.45
CA ASP A 580 59.03 14.64 0.61
C ASP A 580 58.80 14.06 2.02
N SER A 581 58.40 12.79 2.13
CA SER A 581 58.14 12.12 3.39
C SER A 581 59.16 10.99 3.61
N GLU A 582 60.00 11.11 4.64
CA GLU A 582 61.07 10.15 4.90
C GLU A 582 60.60 8.97 5.78
N ASN A 583 61.15 7.78 5.53
CA ASN A 583 60.99 6.57 6.36
C ASN A 583 59.54 6.18 6.67
N LEU A 584 58.65 6.25 5.68
CA LEU A 584 57.23 5.92 5.84
C LEU A 584 57.01 4.44 6.17
N ASP A 585 56.33 4.17 7.28
CA ASP A 585 55.84 2.84 7.71
C ASP A 585 54.38 2.58 7.30
N LEU A 586 53.64 3.65 6.99
CA LEU A 586 52.27 3.57 6.52
C LEU A 586 52.03 4.61 5.41
N LEU A 587 51.49 4.14 4.29
CA LEU A 587 50.95 4.98 3.23
C LEU A 587 49.45 4.67 3.06
N VAL A 588 48.59 5.65 3.31
CA VAL A 588 47.15 5.54 3.03
C VAL A 588 46.85 6.38 1.80
N LEU A 589 46.32 5.76 0.76
CA LEU A 589 45.87 6.41 -0.46
C LEU A 589 44.35 6.45 -0.46
N GLY A 590 43.78 7.64 -0.19
CA GLY A 590 42.35 7.92 -0.34
C GLY A 590 42.07 8.52 -1.70
N ALA A 591 41.15 7.91 -2.45
CA ALA A 591 40.60 8.43 -3.70
C ALA A 591 39.32 7.67 -4.07
N HIS A 592 38.58 8.14 -5.06
CA HIS A 592 37.54 7.29 -5.67
C HIS A 592 38.19 6.31 -6.62
N GLY A 593 37.86 5.04 -6.54
CA GLY A 593 38.54 4.03 -7.38
C GLY A 593 37.58 3.07 -8.05
N THR A 594 38.15 2.46 -9.08
CA THR A 594 37.59 1.38 -9.86
C THR A 594 38.49 0.16 -9.69
N GLN A 595 38.23 -0.89 -10.47
CA GLN A 595 39.16 -2.01 -10.55
C GLN A 595 40.54 -1.60 -11.10
N GLU A 596 40.57 -0.62 -12.01
CA GLU A 596 41.75 -0.30 -12.82
C GLU A 596 42.47 0.97 -12.37
N ASP A 597 41.78 1.89 -11.70
CA ASP A 597 42.31 3.22 -11.37
C ASP A 597 41.81 3.79 -10.04
N MET A 598 42.50 4.82 -9.56
CA MET A 598 42.09 5.70 -8.45
C MET A 598 42.17 7.16 -8.89
N SER A 599 41.06 7.88 -8.84
CA SER A 599 40.94 9.30 -9.19
C SER A 599 40.99 10.22 -7.97
N PHE A 600 41.86 11.23 -8.05
CA PHE A 600 41.98 12.31 -7.07
C PHE A 600 41.09 13.52 -7.39
N GLU A 601 40.55 13.57 -8.62
CA GLU A 601 39.64 14.62 -9.08
C GLU A 601 38.46 14.04 -9.89
N TRP A 602 37.31 13.85 -9.25
CA TRP A 602 36.15 13.15 -9.85
C TRP A 602 35.52 13.91 -11.03
N GLU A 603 35.32 15.22 -10.92
CA GLU A 603 34.62 16.02 -11.94
C GLU A 603 35.33 15.95 -13.30
N HIS A 604 36.67 15.96 -13.33
CA HIS A 604 37.46 15.91 -14.56
C HIS A 604 37.80 14.49 -15.02
N ALA A 605 37.90 13.53 -14.10
CA ALA A 605 38.32 12.16 -14.40
C ALA A 605 37.32 11.33 -15.22
N HIS A 606 36.02 11.61 -15.12
CA HIS A 606 34.99 10.87 -15.86
C HIS A 606 34.53 11.57 -17.14
N GLU A 607 34.60 12.90 -17.21
CA GLU A 607 34.17 13.61 -18.41
C GLU A 607 35.26 13.66 -19.49
N LEU A 608 36.54 13.58 -19.12
CA LEU A 608 37.65 13.88 -20.03
C LEU A 608 38.78 12.83 -20.08
N GLU A 609 38.68 11.69 -19.37
CA GLU A 609 39.72 10.63 -19.31
C GLU A 609 41.15 11.21 -19.16
N ILE A 610 41.32 12.21 -18.30
CA ILE A 610 42.61 12.89 -18.18
C ILE A 610 43.50 12.13 -17.20
N GLU A 611 44.52 11.48 -17.75
CA GLU A 611 45.55 10.70 -17.04
C GLU A 611 46.05 11.36 -15.75
N LYS A 612 46.41 12.65 -15.81
CA LYS A 612 47.12 13.36 -14.73
C LYS A 612 46.40 13.35 -13.36
N TYR A 613 45.11 13.03 -13.33
CA TYR A 613 44.27 13.03 -12.14
C TYR A 613 44.03 11.64 -11.57
N LYS A 614 44.62 10.61 -12.16
CA LYS A 614 44.44 9.22 -11.78
C LYS A 614 45.77 8.55 -11.43
N LEU A 615 45.65 7.47 -10.69
CA LEU A 615 46.67 6.44 -10.52
C LEU A 615 46.12 5.14 -11.10
N ASP A 616 46.69 4.61 -12.17
CA ASP A 616 46.22 3.43 -12.88
C ASP A 616 47.36 2.45 -13.26
N PHE A 617 47.11 1.54 -14.21
CA PHE A 617 48.09 0.53 -14.64
C PHE A 617 49.23 1.08 -15.51
N GLY A 618 49.07 2.26 -16.10
CA GLY A 618 50.06 2.96 -16.91
C GLY A 618 51.20 3.58 -16.09
N ASP A 619 50.94 3.85 -14.81
CA ASP A 619 51.83 4.58 -13.90
C ASP A 619 52.96 3.71 -13.34
N ASP A 620 53.80 3.19 -14.23
CA ASP A 620 54.93 2.34 -13.86
C ASP A 620 55.92 3.02 -12.89
N GLU A 621 56.03 4.34 -12.95
CA GLU A 621 56.88 5.19 -12.10
C GLU A 621 56.49 5.18 -10.63
N ILE A 622 55.25 4.81 -10.26
CA ILE A 622 54.84 4.70 -8.85
C ILE A 622 55.78 3.76 -8.09
N GLY A 623 56.34 2.75 -8.76
CA GLY A 623 57.30 1.82 -8.17
C GLY A 623 58.56 2.50 -7.62
N ASP A 624 59.05 3.55 -8.28
CA ASP A 624 60.22 4.30 -7.81
C ASP A 624 59.91 5.02 -6.49
N TYR A 625 58.71 5.58 -6.35
CA TYR A 625 58.25 6.23 -5.13
C TYR A 625 57.95 5.23 -4.01
N LEU A 626 57.26 4.12 -4.32
CA LEU A 626 56.99 3.06 -3.35
C LEU A 626 58.27 2.38 -2.85
N SER A 627 59.36 2.43 -3.62
CA SER A 627 60.66 1.92 -3.19
C SER A 627 61.26 2.72 -2.02
N MET A 628 60.85 3.99 -1.84
CA MET A 628 61.33 4.89 -0.79
C MET A 628 60.73 4.60 0.59
N LEU A 629 59.60 3.89 0.65
CA LEU A 629 58.95 3.50 1.91
C LEU A 629 59.84 2.53 2.71
N ASN A 630 59.59 2.35 4.01
CA ASN A 630 60.26 1.27 4.76
C ASN A 630 59.92 -0.10 4.17
N SER A 631 60.85 -1.05 4.25
CA SER A 631 60.69 -2.37 3.59
C SER A 631 59.52 -3.22 4.13
N ASP A 632 59.05 -2.90 5.33
CA ASP A 632 57.91 -3.49 6.02
C ASP A 632 56.69 -2.56 6.08
N ALA A 633 56.71 -1.44 5.36
CA ALA A 633 55.60 -0.50 5.32
C ALA A 633 54.30 -1.15 4.83
N VAL A 634 53.18 -0.65 5.34
CA VAL A 634 51.83 -1.03 4.90
C VAL A 634 51.29 0.04 3.94
N ILE A 635 50.70 -0.39 2.83
CA ILE A 635 49.98 0.47 1.90
C ILE A 635 48.49 0.15 2.03
N PHE A 636 47.66 1.15 2.28
CA PHE A 636 46.22 0.99 2.32
C PHE A 636 45.55 1.82 1.23
N LEU A 637 44.92 1.15 0.27
CA LEU A 637 44.09 1.75 -0.76
C LEU A 637 42.69 1.98 -0.16
N ASN A 638 42.50 3.15 0.45
CA ASN A 638 41.23 3.59 1.00
C ASN A 638 40.31 4.07 -0.13
N SER A 639 39.76 3.11 -0.87
CA SER A 639 39.00 3.33 -2.09
C SER A 639 38.08 2.14 -2.39
N CYS A 640 36.96 2.40 -3.08
CA CYS A 640 36.09 1.37 -3.63
C CYS A 640 36.82 0.52 -4.68
N SER A 641 36.51 -0.79 -4.72
CA SER A 641 36.78 -1.73 -5.81
C SER A 641 38.21 -1.87 -6.36
N THR A 642 39.23 -1.27 -5.75
CA THR A 642 40.63 -1.37 -6.20
C THR A 642 41.21 -2.78 -6.11
N GLY A 643 40.58 -3.67 -5.35
CA GLY A 643 40.91 -5.10 -5.25
C GLY A 643 39.93 -6.02 -5.99
N LYS A 644 39.07 -5.47 -6.87
CA LYS A 644 38.01 -6.24 -7.53
C LYS A 644 38.57 -7.39 -8.37
N GLY A 645 37.89 -8.53 -8.34
CA GLY A 645 38.37 -9.76 -8.96
C GLY A 645 39.54 -10.44 -8.22
N ARG A 646 40.04 -9.83 -7.12
CA ARG A 646 41.06 -10.37 -6.22
C ARG A 646 42.29 -10.89 -6.99
N GLU A 647 42.79 -12.09 -6.69
CA GLU A 647 43.97 -12.66 -7.36
C GLU A 647 43.70 -13.20 -8.78
N HIS A 648 42.45 -13.19 -9.23
CA HIS A 648 42.04 -13.81 -10.50
C HIS A 648 41.99 -12.82 -11.66
N GLU A 649 42.07 -11.52 -11.37
CA GLU A 649 41.98 -10.46 -12.37
C GLU A 649 43.07 -9.41 -12.11
N ASN A 650 43.37 -8.63 -13.15
CA ASN A 650 44.16 -7.42 -12.96
C ASN A 650 43.30 -6.40 -12.21
N ASN A 651 43.86 -5.86 -11.14
CA ASN A 651 43.28 -4.77 -10.39
C ASN A 651 44.40 -3.91 -9.79
N LEU A 652 44.04 -2.71 -9.33
CA LEU A 652 45.02 -1.75 -8.85
C LEU A 652 45.77 -2.24 -7.61
N ALA A 653 45.12 -3.00 -6.71
CA ALA A 653 45.78 -3.59 -5.56
C ALA A 653 46.91 -4.56 -5.98
N ASN A 654 46.67 -5.38 -7.00
CA ASN A 654 47.65 -6.28 -7.60
C ASN A 654 48.79 -5.52 -8.28
N PHE A 655 48.48 -4.45 -9.01
CA PHE A 655 49.48 -3.58 -9.64
C PHE A 655 50.41 -2.97 -8.59
N ILE A 656 49.84 -2.31 -7.58
CA ILE A 656 50.59 -1.69 -6.48
C ILE A 656 51.37 -2.75 -5.69
N LYS A 657 50.84 -3.96 -5.52
CA LYS A 657 51.59 -5.06 -4.88
C LYS A 657 52.87 -5.40 -5.64
N LEU A 658 52.81 -5.46 -6.97
CA LEU A 658 53.97 -5.74 -7.82
C LEU A 658 55.00 -4.61 -7.77
N LYS A 659 54.54 -3.36 -7.78
CA LYS A 659 55.41 -2.17 -7.74
C LYS A 659 56.02 -1.88 -6.36
N SER A 660 55.35 -2.29 -5.29
CA SER A 660 55.74 -1.98 -3.90
C SER A 660 56.83 -2.89 -3.32
N GLY A 661 57.53 -3.71 -4.11
CA GLY A 661 58.63 -4.54 -3.61
C GLY A 661 58.20 -5.60 -2.57
N GLY A 662 56.93 -6.02 -2.60
CA GLY A 662 56.40 -7.08 -1.73
C GLY A 662 55.77 -6.62 -0.41
N ARG A 663 55.68 -5.30 -0.17
CA ARG A 663 55.01 -4.68 0.99
C ARG A 663 53.55 -5.09 1.11
N LYS A 664 52.95 -4.99 2.31
CA LYS A 664 51.53 -5.33 2.52
C LYS A 664 50.67 -4.27 1.83
N VAL A 665 49.72 -4.70 1.00
CA VAL A 665 48.71 -3.83 0.38
C VAL A 665 47.34 -4.27 0.92
N ILE A 666 46.56 -3.34 1.44
CA ILE A 666 45.18 -3.54 1.90
C ILE A 666 44.28 -2.75 0.94
N SER A 667 43.16 -3.33 0.51
CA SER A 667 42.20 -2.72 -0.43
C SER A 667 40.80 -3.30 -0.22
N SER A 668 39.79 -2.68 -0.83
CA SER A 668 38.44 -3.23 -0.93
C SER A 668 38.24 -3.91 -2.29
N ASP A 669 37.66 -5.11 -2.32
CA ASP A 669 37.32 -5.79 -3.59
C ASP A 669 35.99 -5.33 -4.21
N GLU A 670 35.15 -4.64 -3.45
CA GLU A 670 33.89 -4.02 -3.90
C GLU A 670 33.75 -2.59 -3.32
N ASP A 671 32.57 -1.99 -3.48
CA ASP A 671 32.23 -0.69 -2.91
C ASP A 671 32.45 -0.66 -1.39
N LEU A 672 33.20 0.34 -0.93
CA LEU A 672 33.63 0.47 0.46
C LEU A 672 32.61 1.28 1.27
N ASN A 673 31.98 0.69 2.30
CA ASN A 673 31.06 1.39 3.21
C ASN A 673 31.62 1.63 4.63
N LEU A 674 32.57 0.82 5.11
CA LEU A 674 33.09 0.91 6.48
C LEU A 674 34.53 0.40 6.55
N ILE A 675 35.37 1.08 7.35
CA ILE A 675 36.70 0.62 7.73
C ILE A 675 36.74 0.30 9.23
N VAL A 676 37.17 -0.90 9.59
CA VAL A 676 37.43 -1.32 10.97
C VAL A 676 38.92 -1.52 11.16
N ILE A 677 39.54 -0.68 12.00
CA ILE A 677 40.97 -0.84 12.36
C ILE A 677 41.08 -1.93 13.44
N ASN A 678 41.56 -3.10 13.05
CA ASN A 678 41.87 -4.21 13.96
C ASN A 678 43.14 -3.94 14.76
N LYS A 679 44.13 -3.32 14.10
CA LYS A 679 45.40 -2.92 14.69
C LYS A 679 45.94 -1.68 13.98
N THR A 680 46.42 -0.72 14.75
CA THR A 680 47.00 0.52 14.22
C THR A 680 48.44 0.31 13.73
N TYR A 681 49.36 -0.30 14.52
CA TYR A 681 50.75 -0.51 14.09
C TYR A 681 51.28 -1.97 14.17
N PRO A 682 51.82 -2.54 13.07
CA PRO A 682 51.57 -2.11 11.70
C PRO A 682 50.07 -2.18 11.39
N LEU A 683 49.60 -1.34 10.46
CA LEU A 683 48.19 -1.23 10.14
C LEU A 683 47.59 -2.57 9.68
N ASP A 684 46.48 -2.91 10.31
CA ASP A 684 45.60 -4.00 9.95
C ASP A 684 44.17 -3.51 10.05
N ALA A 685 43.48 -3.47 8.92
CA ALA A 685 42.15 -2.92 8.80
C ALA A 685 41.31 -3.81 7.89
N ASP A 686 40.04 -3.93 8.23
CA ASP A 686 39.04 -4.59 7.40
C ASP A 686 38.10 -3.57 6.74
N THR A 687 37.68 -3.88 5.52
CA THR A 687 36.72 -3.11 4.74
C THR A 687 35.38 -3.85 4.68
N PHE A 688 34.26 -3.14 4.71
CA PHE A 688 32.92 -3.75 4.76
C PHE A 688 31.91 -3.08 3.82
N ILE A 689 30.95 -3.88 3.35
CA ILE A 689 29.64 -3.44 2.84
C ILE A 689 28.53 -4.15 3.63
N GLY A 690 27.74 -3.39 4.38
CA GLY A 690 26.80 -4.00 5.34
C GLY A 690 27.53 -4.86 6.37
N ASN A 691 27.36 -6.19 6.30
CA ASN A 691 28.01 -7.16 7.18
C ASN A 691 29.12 -7.98 6.51
N ASP A 692 29.37 -7.77 5.21
CA ASP A 692 30.32 -8.58 4.45
C ASP A 692 31.72 -7.96 4.51
N ILE A 693 32.73 -8.80 4.80
CA ILE A 693 34.15 -8.39 4.78
C ILE A 693 34.63 -8.39 3.33
N LEU A 694 35.04 -7.21 2.85
CA LEU A 694 35.52 -6.94 1.50
C LEU A 694 37.04 -6.79 1.41
N THR A 695 37.74 -7.05 2.52
CA THR A 695 39.19 -6.82 2.60
C THR A 695 39.92 -7.74 1.62
N TYR A 696 40.64 -7.15 0.69
CA TYR A 696 41.56 -7.84 -0.19
C TYR A 696 43.01 -7.45 0.12
N ILE A 697 43.83 -8.48 0.38
CA ILE A 697 45.28 -8.37 0.61
C ILE A 697 45.98 -9.25 -0.43
N PRO A 698 46.55 -8.67 -1.50
CA PRO A 698 47.27 -9.41 -2.53
C PRO A 698 48.37 -10.32 -1.96
N SER A 699 48.46 -11.54 -2.50
CA SER A 699 49.51 -12.49 -2.12
C SER A 699 50.90 -12.02 -2.57
N LYS A 700 51.98 -12.69 -2.16
CA LYS A 700 53.33 -12.36 -2.69
C LYS A 700 53.52 -12.78 -4.14
N ASP A 701 52.75 -13.75 -4.60
CA ASP A 701 52.88 -14.39 -5.92
C ASP A 701 51.76 -13.91 -6.86
N VAL A 702 51.43 -12.60 -6.84
CA VAL A 702 50.41 -12.01 -7.73
C VAL A 702 50.72 -12.38 -9.18
N ILE A 703 49.71 -12.92 -9.86
CA ILE A 703 49.77 -13.22 -11.28
C ILE A 703 49.21 -12.01 -12.02
N TRP A 704 50.06 -11.35 -12.80
CA TRP A 704 49.64 -10.28 -13.71
C TRP A 704 49.29 -10.88 -15.07
N TYR A 705 48.10 -10.60 -15.58
CA TYR A 705 47.65 -11.09 -16.88
C TYR A 705 47.97 -10.04 -17.94
N GLU A 706 48.86 -10.35 -18.88
CA GLU A 706 49.16 -9.47 -20.03
C GLU A 706 48.03 -9.39 -21.05
#